data_AF-A0A2V6Y7I5-F1
#
_entry.id   AF-A0A2V6Y7I5-F1
#
_cell.length_a   1.000
_cell.length_b   1.000
_cell.length_c   1.000
_cell.angle_alpha   90.00
_cell.angle_beta   90.00
_cell.angle_gamma   90.00
#
_symmetry.space_group_name_H-M   'P 1'
#
loop_
_entity.id
_entity.type
_entity.pdbx_description
1 polymer ?
#
loop_
_entity_poly.entity_id
_entity_poly.type
_entity_poly.pdbx_seq_one_letter_code
_entity_poly.pdbx_strand_id
1 'polypeptide(L)'
;MTPPGLLGAALLFWGWQTGFLAVGVVMAALVEGRHLVRSRWDLSRTDFNRVSDLSAVLLVLIAIYQFVGTDAARAVLAILEWLPLTVLPLVTCQLYSTAGVVDLSIFFWSLRRRANEHPEEPGWPIDLTYPYVALALLSASAANVRTGAFFAGVVALAGWALWSARPRRYPAAVWIATLAVAVALGWAGHVGIAAAQRAMERVAQSWLLNLIRRDTDPFKSSTALGEIGEVKLSPRILLRVESANGTRPPALLREASYNVYNAPTWYAVDAAFISVSPEADGATWKLGPPVPERGRVTVAAYLRRGKGVLPAPSGARQLDNLLVVELAKNPLGSVRVDEGLGLVRYAAHFGDGTADGPPRTLDLVVPRNEQAAVERAAAQLGLAGKTPEQAVIAVRAWFSSHFRYARFLGARPQGVSPLEDFFFRTRAGHCEYFATGTVLLLRAAGIPARYAIGYAVHEWSPLEGRWVVRANDAHAWTLAWVGGAWREIDTTPGEWISAERETASFWTPLGDLWSWATYLFSRWRWSEREDRLAGSIGWLLVPLIALLAWRLYRRRRVATGAARGAAATAPPPRPGDDSAFYLVERRLAQLAFPRAPGESLVRWLARVESARPPAVTTAALPALLALHYRYRFDPAGLGAAELTELDTGAREWVAAHDMGGPDMAPQAHQARGATPPSDSPGQRS
;
A
#
# COMPACT_ATOMS: atom_id res chain seq x y z
N MET A 1 -10.51 -25.39 -19.62
CA MET A 1 -9.18 -25.50 -20.25
C MET A 1 -9.10 -24.63 -21.48
N THR A 2 -8.04 -23.83 -21.56
CA THR A 2 -7.71 -22.99 -22.72
C THR A 2 -7.33 -23.83 -23.95
N PRO A 3 -7.55 -23.32 -25.19
CA PRO A 3 -7.05 -23.97 -26.40
C PRO A 3 -5.51 -24.10 -26.36
N PRO A 4 -4.94 -25.14 -27.02
CA PRO A 4 -3.49 -25.36 -27.05
C PRO A 4 -2.77 -24.13 -27.62
N GLY A 5 -1.63 -23.74 -27.04
CA GLY A 5 -0.83 -22.62 -27.53
C GLY A 5 -1.29 -21.22 -27.11
N LEU A 6 -2.53 -21.03 -26.63
CA LEU A 6 -3.04 -19.71 -26.25
C LEU A 6 -2.29 -19.12 -25.04
N LEU A 7 -1.95 -19.95 -24.06
CA LEU A 7 -1.32 -19.50 -22.83
C LEU A 7 0.15 -19.13 -23.07
N GLY A 8 0.85 -19.93 -23.88
CA GLY A 8 2.18 -19.59 -24.40
C GLY A 8 2.17 -18.31 -25.26
N ALA A 9 1.20 -18.16 -26.17
CA ALA A 9 1.09 -16.97 -27.02
C ALA A 9 0.82 -15.69 -26.20
N ALA A 10 0.01 -15.77 -25.14
CA ALA A 10 -0.22 -14.65 -24.23
C ALA A 10 1.06 -14.24 -23.46
N LEU A 11 1.88 -15.21 -23.04
CA LEU A 11 3.15 -14.96 -22.36
C LEU A 11 4.23 -14.39 -23.30
N LEU A 12 4.28 -14.86 -24.55
CA LEU A 12 5.16 -14.28 -25.58
C LEU A 12 4.75 -12.83 -25.90
N PHE A 13 3.45 -12.58 -26.01
CA PHE A 13 2.92 -11.24 -26.23
C PHE A 13 3.24 -10.32 -25.04
N TRP A 14 3.09 -10.79 -23.80
CA TRP A 14 3.52 -10.06 -22.60
C TRP A 14 5.02 -9.77 -22.60
N GLY A 15 5.87 -10.77 -22.85
CA GLY A 15 7.32 -10.61 -22.89
C GLY A 15 7.77 -9.64 -23.97
N TRP A 16 7.11 -9.63 -25.13
CA TRP A 16 7.37 -8.65 -26.18
C TRP A 16 6.98 -7.22 -25.77
N GLN A 17 5.79 -7.03 -25.20
CA GLN A 17 5.28 -5.71 -24.81
C GLN A 17 6.01 -5.11 -23.61
N THR A 18 6.56 -5.94 -22.73
CA THR A 18 7.33 -5.51 -21.55
C THR A 18 8.84 -5.43 -21.78
N GLY A 19 9.34 -5.86 -22.95
CA GLY A 19 10.78 -5.98 -23.22
C GLY A 19 11.45 -7.21 -22.61
N PHE A 20 10.71 -8.07 -21.89
CA PHE A 20 11.20 -9.32 -21.30
C PHE A 20 10.98 -10.55 -22.20
N LEU A 21 11.23 -10.43 -23.50
CA LEU A 21 10.90 -11.51 -24.47
C LEU A 21 11.58 -12.83 -24.10
N ALA A 22 12.84 -12.81 -23.68
CA ALA A 22 13.56 -14.01 -23.26
C ALA A 22 12.88 -14.72 -22.09
N VAL A 23 12.39 -13.96 -21.10
CA VAL A 23 11.63 -14.48 -19.96
C VAL A 23 10.29 -15.04 -20.43
N GLY A 24 9.58 -14.31 -21.29
CA GLY A 24 8.32 -14.75 -21.89
C GLY A 24 8.45 -16.08 -22.66
N VAL A 25 9.54 -16.28 -23.41
CA VAL A 25 9.83 -17.54 -24.12
C VAL A 25 10.02 -18.70 -23.14
N VAL A 26 10.79 -18.50 -22.07
CA VAL A 26 11.00 -19.53 -21.04
C VAL A 26 9.68 -19.90 -20.35
N MET A 27 8.89 -18.90 -19.98
CA MET A 27 7.58 -19.11 -19.35
C MET A 27 6.61 -19.84 -20.30
N ALA A 28 6.57 -19.45 -21.57
CA ALA A 28 5.73 -20.09 -22.59
C ALA A 28 6.14 -21.55 -22.81
N ALA A 29 7.45 -21.83 -22.91
CA ALA A 29 7.96 -23.19 -23.03
C ALA A 29 7.60 -24.06 -21.81
N LEU A 30 7.70 -23.50 -20.60
CA LEU A 30 7.36 -24.21 -19.37
C LEU A 30 5.87 -24.57 -19.31
N VAL A 31 5.00 -23.65 -19.70
CA VAL A 31 3.55 -23.85 -19.74
C VAL A 31 3.14 -24.85 -20.82
N GLU A 32 3.58 -24.63 -22.06
CA GLU A 32 3.16 -25.44 -23.22
C GLU A 32 3.85 -26.82 -23.22
N GLY A 33 4.99 -26.94 -22.51
CA GLY A 33 5.66 -28.20 -22.23
C GLY A 33 4.77 -29.26 -21.57
N ARG A 34 3.64 -28.87 -20.96
CA ARG A 34 2.62 -29.80 -20.44
C ARG A 34 2.06 -30.76 -21.50
N HIS A 35 2.15 -30.39 -22.78
CA HIS A 35 1.71 -31.21 -23.91
C HIS A 35 2.76 -32.26 -24.30
N LEU A 36 4.03 -32.02 -23.97
CA LEU A 36 5.16 -32.91 -24.25
C LEU A 36 5.45 -33.84 -23.07
N VAL A 37 5.30 -33.34 -21.84
CA VAL A 37 5.56 -34.09 -20.61
C VAL A 37 4.34 -34.91 -20.22
N ARG A 38 4.48 -36.24 -20.25
CA ARG A 38 3.42 -37.19 -19.85
C ARG A 38 3.30 -37.38 -18.34
N SER A 39 4.34 -37.01 -17.58
CA SER A 39 4.34 -37.13 -16.12
C SER A 39 3.40 -36.10 -15.50
N ARG A 40 2.55 -36.56 -14.57
CA ARG A 40 1.60 -35.73 -13.81
C ARG A 40 1.88 -35.90 -12.32
N TRP A 41 1.80 -34.81 -11.58
CA TRP A 41 2.06 -34.80 -10.14
C TRP A 41 0.76 -34.87 -9.36
N ASP A 42 0.72 -35.76 -8.37
CA ASP A 42 -0.37 -35.78 -7.40
C ASP A 42 -0.09 -34.76 -6.30
N LEU A 43 -0.66 -33.57 -6.44
CA LEU A 43 -0.43 -32.43 -5.54
C LEU A 43 -1.60 -32.28 -4.57
N SER A 44 -1.29 -32.25 -3.27
CA SER A 44 -2.30 -32.05 -2.24
C SER A 44 -2.75 -30.59 -2.16
N ARG A 45 -3.92 -30.33 -1.55
CA ARG A 45 -4.38 -28.96 -1.20
C ARG A 45 -3.34 -28.20 -0.37
N THR A 46 -2.57 -28.91 0.46
CA THR A 46 -1.50 -28.29 1.26
C THR A 46 -0.30 -27.83 0.43
N ASP A 47 0.00 -28.50 -0.68
CA ASP A 47 1.07 -28.11 -1.59
C ASP A 47 0.67 -26.89 -2.41
N PHE A 48 -0.57 -26.81 -2.90
CA PHE A 48 -1.08 -25.59 -3.53
C PHE A 48 -1.08 -24.38 -2.60
N ASN A 49 -1.40 -24.57 -1.31
CA ASN A 49 -1.28 -23.50 -0.30
C ASN A 49 0.16 -22.98 -0.17
N ARG A 50 1.16 -23.86 -0.25
CA ARG A 50 2.59 -23.47 -0.18
C ARG A 50 3.01 -22.70 -1.42
N VAL A 51 2.58 -23.13 -2.60
CA VAL A 51 2.92 -22.48 -3.88
C VAL A 51 2.24 -21.10 -3.98
N SER A 52 1.02 -20.96 -3.47
CA SER A 52 0.37 -19.65 -3.35
C SER A 52 1.07 -18.74 -2.36
N ASP A 53 1.53 -19.26 -1.22
CA ASP A 53 2.32 -18.46 -0.25
C ASP A 53 3.64 -17.99 -0.89
N LEU A 54 4.31 -18.85 -1.68
CA LEU A 54 5.52 -18.48 -2.44
C LEU A 54 5.24 -17.36 -3.45
N SER A 55 4.14 -17.46 -4.21
CA SER A 55 3.74 -16.45 -5.20
C SER A 55 3.46 -15.09 -4.53
N ALA A 56 2.82 -15.11 -3.36
CA ALA A 56 2.58 -13.91 -2.56
C ALA A 56 3.88 -13.28 -2.01
N VAL A 57 4.83 -14.10 -1.54
CA VAL A 57 6.15 -13.62 -1.09
C VAL A 57 6.92 -12.98 -2.24
N LEU A 58 6.94 -13.61 -3.41
CA LEU A 58 7.62 -13.07 -4.59
C LEU A 58 7.03 -11.70 -5.00
N LEU A 59 5.70 -11.56 -4.96
CA LEU A 59 5.04 -10.29 -5.21
C LEU A 59 5.44 -9.20 -4.19
N VAL A 60 5.48 -9.53 -2.90
CA VAL A 60 5.89 -8.58 -1.84
C VAL A 60 7.35 -8.16 -2.02
N LEU A 61 8.25 -9.09 -2.34
CA LEU A 61 9.66 -8.78 -2.57
C LEU A 61 9.85 -7.85 -3.78
N ILE A 62 9.14 -8.11 -4.89
CA ILE A 62 9.16 -7.25 -6.07
C ILE A 62 8.57 -5.87 -5.73
N ALA A 63 7.46 -5.83 -4.99
CA ALA A 63 6.88 -4.55 -4.56
C ALA A 63 7.87 -3.73 -3.73
N ILE A 64 8.51 -4.34 -2.72
CA ILE A 64 9.54 -3.68 -1.91
C ILE A 64 10.68 -3.19 -2.80
N TYR A 65 11.20 -4.03 -3.68
CA TYR A 65 12.27 -3.65 -4.61
C TYR A 65 11.89 -2.43 -5.46
N GLN A 66 10.68 -2.42 -6.04
CA GLN A 66 10.22 -1.31 -6.89
C GLN A 66 9.97 -0.03 -6.10
N PHE A 67 9.40 -0.11 -4.88
CA PHE A 67 9.20 1.06 -4.02
C PHE A 67 10.50 1.60 -3.41
N VAL A 68 11.52 0.76 -3.25
CA VAL A 68 12.87 1.19 -2.84
C VAL A 68 13.63 1.80 -4.03
N GLY A 69 13.44 1.27 -5.24
CA GLY A 69 14.18 1.71 -6.43
C GLY A 69 13.59 2.91 -7.17
N THR A 70 12.29 3.14 -7.11
CA THR A 70 11.58 4.07 -8.02
C THR A 70 10.50 4.93 -7.34
N ASP A 71 10.04 5.99 -8.02
CA ASP A 71 8.91 6.81 -7.58
C ASP A 71 7.63 5.97 -7.41
N ALA A 72 6.80 6.29 -6.41
CA ALA A 72 5.61 5.51 -6.06
C ALA A 72 4.65 5.23 -7.24
N ALA A 73 4.44 6.20 -8.13
CA ALA A 73 3.59 6.03 -9.31
C ALA A 73 4.19 5.04 -10.34
N ARG A 74 5.52 5.06 -10.50
CA ARG A 74 6.23 4.12 -11.38
C ARG A 74 6.31 2.73 -10.74
N ALA A 75 6.48 2.67 -9.43
CA ALA A 75 6.51 1.41 -8.69
C ALA A 75 5.20 0.61 -8.86
N VAL A 76 4.04 1.27 -8.83
CA VAL A 76 2.74 0.60 -9.05
C VAL A 76 2.63 -0.01 -10.44
N LEU A 77 3.00 0.74 -11.49
CA LEU A 77 2.97 0.23 -12.87
C LEU A 77 3.98 -0.91 -13.05
N ALA A 78 5.19 -0.76 -12.51
CA ALA A 78 6.19 -1.82 -12.54
C ALA A 78 5.68 -3.08 -11.83
N ILE A 79 5.06 -2.99 -10.64
CA ILE A 79 4.49 -4.16 -9.96
C ILE A 79 3.49 -4.91 -10.86
N LEU A 80 2.63 -4.17 -11.60
CA LEU A 80 1.68 -4.78 -12.54
C LEU A 80 2.39 -5.52 -13.68
N GLU A 81 3.49 -4.99 -14.21
CA GLU A 81 4.27 -5.63 -15.28
C GLU A 81 4.83 -7.00 -14.86
N TRP A 82 5.24 -7.15 -13.59
CA TRP A 82 5.87 -8.37 -13.07
C TRP A 82 4.87 -9.44 -12.60
N LEU A 83 3.56 -9.14 -12.54
CA LEU A 83 2.54 -10.09 -12.05
C LEU A 83 2.50 -11.46 -12.75
N PRO A 84 2.69 -11.60 -14.08
CA PRO A 84 2.65 -12.92 -14.71
C PRO A 84 3.77 -13.81 -14.20
N LEU A 85 4.94 -13.24 -13.87
CA LEU A 85 6.05 -13.99 -13.30
C LEU A 85 5.75 -14.42 -11.85
N THR A 86 5.10 -13.57 -11.05
CA THR A 86 4.80 -13.90 -9.65
C THR A 86 3.79 -15.02 -9.51
N VAL A 87 2.82 -15.10 -10.43
CA VAL A 87 1.74 -16.10 -10.42
C VAL A 87 2.12 -17.38 -11.19
N LEU A 88 3.20 -17.37 -11.99
CA LEU A 88 3.66 -18.52 -12.78
C LEU A 88 3.82 -19.83 -11.99
N PRO A 89 4.42 -19.86 -10.78
CA PRO A 89 4.58 -21.11 -10.03
C PRO A 89 3.24 -21.79 -9.76
N LEU A 90 2.22 -21.01 -9.42
CA LEU A 90 0.89 -21.53 -9.13
C LEU A 90 0.21 -22.13 -10.37
N VAL A 91 0.31 -21.44 -11.51
CA VAL A 91 -0.27 -21.90 -12.78
C VAL A 91 0.44 -23.16 -13.27
N THR A 92 1.77 -23.20 -13.20
CA THR A 92 2.53 -24.41 -13.57
C THR A 92 2.16 -25.60 -12.68
N CYS A 93 2.03 -25.42 -11.36
CA CYS A 93 1.56 -26.49 -10.48
C CYS A 93 0.17 -27.00 -10.87
N GLN A 94 -0.78 -26.13 -11.24
CA GLN A 94 -2.08 -26.58 -11.76
C GLN A 94 -1.94 -27.35 -13.07
N LEU A 95 -1.10 -26.86 -13.99
CA LEU A 95 -0.96 -27.43 -15.33
C LEU A 95 -0.33 -28.82 -15.35
N TYR A 96 0.54 -29.13 -14.39
CA TYR A 96 1.21 -30.42 -14.25
C TYR A 96 0.57 -31.32 -13.18
N SER A 97 -0.46 -30.84 -12.46
CA SER A 97 -1.18 -31.67 -11.48
C SER A 97 -2.15 -32.66 -12.13
N THR A 98 -2.49 -33.71 -11.37
CA THR A 98 -3.57 -34.67 -11.68
C THR A 98 -4.96 -34.03 -11.58
N ALA A 99 -5.15 -33.07 -10.67
CA ALA A 99 -6.43 -32.40 -10.42
C ALA A 99 -6.84 -31.42 -11.54
N GLY A 100 -5.87 -30.74 -12.17
CA GLY A 100 -6.12 -29.79 -13.27
C GLY A 100 -6.87 -28.50 -12.90
N VAL A 101 -7.32 -28.36 -11.65
CA VAL A 101 -8.02 -27.19 -11.08
C VAL A 101 -7.45 -26.81 -9.71
N VAL A 102 -7.64 -25.56 -9.30
CA VAL A 102 -7.20 -25.02 -8.01
C VAL A 102 -8.41 -24.55 -7.22
N ASP A 103 -8.44 -24.85 -5.91
CA ASP A 103 -9.50 -24.39 -5.02
C ASP A 103 -9.32 -22.89 -4.69
N LEU A 104 -10.40 -22.09 -4.77
CA LEU A 104 -10.38 -20.66 -4.47
C LEU A 104 -9.84 -20.34 -3.06
N SER A 105 -10.02 -21.26 -2.09
CA SER A 105 -9.54 -21.09 -0.72
C SER A 105 -8.03 -20.90 -0.60
N ILE A 106 -7.26 -21.29 -1.62
CA ILE A 106 -5.80 -21.16 -1.62
C ILE A 106 -5.36 -19.69 -1.65
N PHE A 107 -6.15 -18.78 -2.23
CA PHE A 107 -5.79 -17.35 -2.36
C PHE A 107 -6.10 -16.52 -1.12
N PHE A 108 -7.12 -16.91 -0.34
CA PHE A 108 -7.63 -16.10 0.77
C PHE A 108 -7.47 -16.82 2.09
N TRP A 109 -6.76 -16.19 3.04
CA TRP A 109 -6.49 -16.79 4.35
C TRP A 109 -7.78 -17.17 5.11
N SER A 110 -8.83 -16.35 5.03
CA SER A 110 -10.13 -16.62 5.67
C SER A 110 -10.81 -17.86 5.09
N LEU A 111 -10.82 -18.01 3.77
CA LEU A 111 -11.38 -19.18 3.08
C LEU A 111 -10.51 -20.43 3.32
N ARG A 112 -9.18 -20.28 3.35
CA ARG A 112 -8.25 -21.36 3.68
C ARG A 112 -8.49 -21.92 5.07
N ARG A 113 -8.78 -21.04 6.05
CA ARG A 113 -9.10 -21.44 7.42
C ARG A 113 -10.39 -22.23 7.48
N ARG A 114 -11.47 -21.71 6.89
CA ARG A 114 -12.77 -22.38 6.80
C ARG A 114 -12.68 -23.74 6.11
N ALA A 115 -11.96 -23.83 5.00
CA ALA A 115 -11.76 -25.06 4.24
C ALA A 115 -10.93 -26.13 4.99
N ASN A 116 -10.16 -25.74 6.01
CA ASN A 116 -9.46 -26.68 6.90
C ASN A 116 -10.33 -27.08 8.10
N GLU A 117 -11.21 -26.20 8.58
CA GLU A 117 -12.15 -26.47 9.68
C GLU A 117 -13.32 -27.36 9.22
N HIS A 118 -13.76 -27.23 7.97
CA HIS A 118 -14.82 -28.03 7.36
C HIS A 118 -14.34 -28.71 6.06
N PRO A 119 -13.53 -29.79 6.14
CA PRO A 119 -13.01 -30.49 4.97
C PRO A 119 -14.08 -31.22 4.14
N GLU A 120 -15.26 -31.47 4.74
CA GLU A 120 -16.43 -32.10 4.11
C GLU A 120 -17.18 -31.13 3.16
N GLU A 121 -17.00 -29.81 3.29
CA GLU A 121 -17.67 -28.84 2.41
C GLU A 121 -17.03 -28.84 1.00
N PRO A 122 -17.83 -28.94 -0.08
CA PRO A 122 -17.31 -28.86 -1.43
C PRO A 122 -16.69 -27.48 -1.68
N GLY A 123 -15.42 -27.47 -2.08
CA GLY A 123 -14.72 -26.25 -2.44
C GLY A 123 -15.17 -25.66 -3.77
N TRP A 124 -14.62 -24.49 -4.13
CA TRP A 124 -14.85 -23.85 -5.42
C TRP A 124 -13.65 -24.11 -6.35
N PRO A 125 -13.69 -25.15 -7.19
CA PRO A 125 -12.62 -25.42 -8.15
C PRO A 125 -12.63 -24.35 -9.25
N ILE A 126 -11.46 -23.78 -9.52
CA ILE A 126 -11.24 -22.76 -10.54
C ILE A 126 -10.09 -23.19 -11.44
N ASP A 127 -10.28 -23.01 -12.74
CA ASP A 127 -9.22 -23.15 -13.75
C ASP A 127 -8.51 -21.80 -13.91
N LEU A 128 -7.24 -21.70 -13.47
CA LEU A 128 -6.46 -20.47 -13.54
C LEU A 128 -5.97 -20.11 -14.95
N THR A 129 -6.17 -20.99 -15.95
CA THR A 129 -5.60 -20.78 -17.29
C THR A 129 -6.17 -19.53 -17.98
N TYR A 130 -7.49 -19.30 -17.96
CA TYR A 130 -8.10 -18.09 -18.52
C TYR A 130 -7.80 -16.82 -17.70
N PRO A 131 -7.93 -16.82 -16.35
CA PRO A 131 -7.50 -15.69 -15.52
C PRO A 131 -6.04 -15.30 -15.75
N TYR A 132 -5.16 -16.27 -15.98
CA TYR A 132 -3.75 -15.99 -16.21
C TYR A 132 -3.47 -15.41 -17.60
N VAL A 133 -4.20 -15.83 -18.64
CA VAL A 133 -4.19 -15.15 -19.95
C VAL A 133 -4.63 -13.69 -19.80
N ALA A 134 -5.72 -13.44 -19.07
CA ALA A 134 -6.19 -12.07 -18.80
C ALA A 134 -5.16 -11.26 -18.00
N LEU A 135 -4.52 -11.87 -17.01
CA LEU A 135 -3.44 -11.25 -16.23
C LEU A 135 -2.25 -10.87 -17.11
N ALA A 136 -1.80 -11.76 -18.00
CA ALA A 136 -0.70 -11.47 -18.92
C ALA A 136 -1.03 -10.31 -19.87
N LEU A 137 -2.27 -10.24 -20.39
CA LEU A 137 -2.73 -9.13 -21.22
C LEU A 137 -2.83 -7.81 -20.44
N LEU A 138 -3.30 -7.85 -19.19
CA LEU A 138 -3.36 -6.69 -18.30
C LEU A 138 -1.95 -6.17 -17.98
N SER A 139 -1.03 -7.06 -17.64
CA SER A 139 0.37 -6.72 -17.37
C SER A 139 1.08 -6.19 -18.62
N ALA A 140 0.78 -6.73 -19.80
CA ALA A 140 1.28 -6.20 -21.07
C ALA A 140 0.77 -4.77 -21.34
N SER A 141 -0.45 -4.44 -20.88
CA SER A 141 -1.00 -3.08 -21.01
C SER A 141 -0.28 -2.05 -20.15
N ALA A 142 0.29 -2.47 -19.01
CA ALA A 142 1.01 -1.59 -18.09
C ALA A 142 2.33 -1.08 -18.68
N ALA A 143 3.00 -1.90 -19.50
CA ALA A 143 4.25 -1.55 -20.19
C ALA A 143 4.04 -0.94 -21.58
N ASN A 144 2.79 -0.89 -22.08
CA ASN A 144 2.53 -0.61 -23.49
C ASN A 144 2.91 0.82 -23.90
N VAL A 145 3.79 0.91 -24.88
CA VAL A 145 4.07 2.12 -25.65
C VAL A 145 2.96 2.27 -26.70
N ARG A 146 1.98 3.15 -26.43
CA ARG A 146 0.78 3.53 -27.24
C ARG A 146 0.83 3.25 -28.77
N THR A 147 0.90 1.99 -29.19
CA THR A 147 0.97 1.56 -30.59
C THR A 147 -0.25 0.73 -30.94
N GLY A 148 -0.69 0.78 -32.21
CA GLY A 148 -1.84 -0.02 -32.68
C GLY A 148 -1.59 -1.53 -32.62
N ALA A 149 -0.34 -1.96 -32.50
CA ALA A 149 0.05 -3.36 -32.44
C ALA A 149 -0.45 -4.07 -31.17
N PHE A 150 -0.53 -3.36 -30.04
CA PHE A 150 -1.08 -3.92 -28.80
C PHE A 150 -2.54 -4.33 -28.96
N PHE A 151 -3.36 -3.44 -29.52
CA PHE A 151 -4.79 -3.70 -29.74
C PHE A 151 -4.99 -4.86 -30.71
N ALA A 152 -4.23 -4.89 -31.82
CA ALA A 152 -4.27 -6.00 -32.77
C ALA A 152 -3.91 -7.35 -32.10
N GLY A 153 -2.88 -7.37 -31.23
CA GLY A 153 -2.49 -8.56 -30.49
C GLY A 153 -3.54 -9.03 -29.48
N VAL A 154 -4.15 -8.11 -28.72
CA VAL A 154 -5.26 -8.42 -27.80
C VAL A 154 -6.45 -8.98 -28.57
N VAL A 155 -6.82 -8.38 -29.71
CA VAL A 155 -7.93 -8.86 -30.56
C VAL A 155 -7.63 -10.26 -31.12
N ALA A 156 -6.40 -10.53 -31.55
CA ALA A 156 -6.01 -11.85 -32.03
C ALA A 156 -6.09 -12.92 -30.93
N LEU A 157 -5.56 -12.63 -29.73
CA LEU A 157 -5.58 -13.56 -28.59
C LEU A 157 -7.00 -13.76 -28.03
N ALA A 158 -7.79 -12.70 -27.89
CA ALA A 158 -9.19 -12.79 -27.48
C ALA A 158 -10.03 -13.52 -28.52
N GLY A 159 -9.81 -13.25 -29.81
CA GLY A 159 -10.45 -13.96 -30.92
C GLY A 159 -10.14 -15.45 -30.90
N TRP A 160 -8.87 -15.83 -30.68
CA TRP A 160 -8.47 -17.23 -30.53
C TRP A 160 -9.14 -17.89 -29.32
N ALA A 161 -9.18 -17.22 -28.17
CA ALA A 161 -9.87 -17.70 -26.98
C ALA A 161 -11.37 -17.92 -27.24
N LEU A 162 -12.06 -16.92 -27.80
CA LEU A 162 -13.50 -16.96 -28.06
C LEU A 162 -13.88 -17.94 -29.18
N TRP A 163 -12.99 -18.17 -30.16
CA TRP A 163 -13.22 -19.13 -31.22
C TRP A 163 -13.40 -20.55 -30.67
N SER A 164 -12.65 -20.90 -29.62
CA SER A 164 -12.79 -22.19 -28.95
C SER A 164 -14.15 -22.40 -28.27
N ALA A 165 -14.82 -21.30 -27.88
CA ALA A 165 -16.14 -21.30 -27.25
C ALA A 165 -17.30 -21.06 -28.25
N ARG A 166 -17.00 -21.00 -29.55
CA ARG A 166 -17.97 -20.65 -30.59
C ARG A 166 -19.09 -21.71 -30.70
N PRO A 167 -20.38 -21.32 -30.65
CA PRO A 167 -21.49 -22.24 -30.89
C PRO A 167 -21.44 -22.79 -32.32
N ARG A 168 -21.46 -24.12 -32.47
CA ARG A 168 -21.47 -24.79 -33.80
C ARG A 168 -22.77 -24.59 -34.58
N ARG A 169 -23.84 -24.12 -33.92
CA ARG A 169 -25.18 -23.90 -34.50
C ARG A 169 -25.21 -22.77 -35.53
N TYR A 170 -24.36 -21.75 -35.39
CA TYR A 170 -24.33 -20.61 -36.30
C TYR A 170 -23.20 -20.76 -37.34
N PRO A 171 -23.27 -20.12 -38.52
CA PRO A 171 -22.19 -20.08 -39.50
C PRO A 171 -20.94 -19.35 -38.99
N ALA A 172 -19.76 -19.65 -39.54
CA ALA A 172 -18.51 -19.00 -39.12
C ALA A 172 -18.53 -17.50 -39.45
N ALA A 173 -19.13 -17.15 -40.59
CA ALA A 173 -19.31 -15.78 -41.04
C ALA A 173 -20.06 -14.90 -40.03
N VAL A 174 -21.13 -15.43 -39.40
CA VAL A 174 -21.91 -14.68 -38.40
C VAL A 174 -21.05 -14.35 -37.17
N TRP A 175 -20.27 -15.32 -36.68
CA TRP A 175 -19.36 -15.09 -35.56
C TRP A 175 -18.26 -14.06 -35.90
N ILE A 176 -17.66 -14.17 -37.09
CA ILE A 176 -16.63 -13.23 -37.56
C ILE A 176 -17.22 -11.82 -37.68
N ALA A 177 -18.43 -11.69 -38.23
CA ALA A 177 -19.13 -10.41 -38.32
C ALA A 177 -19.39 -9.81 -36.94
N THR A 178 -19.86 -10.60 -35.97
CA THR A 178 -20.07 -10.12 -34.60
C THR A 178 -18.77 -9.71 -33.90
N LEU A 179 -17.68 -10.45 -34.12
CA LEU A 179 -16.37 -10.07 -33.60
C LEU A 179 -15.88 -8.77 -34.23
N ALA A 180 -16.03 -8.60 -35.54
CA ALA A 180 -15.66 -7.37 -36.23
C ALA A 180 -16.43 -6.15 -35.71
N VAL A 181 -17.73 -6.28 -35.43
CA VAL A 181 -18.54 -5.23 -34.80
C VAL A 181 -18.02 -4.92 -33.39
N ALA A 182 -17.73 -5.94 -32.58
CA ALA A 182 -17.20 -5.75 -31.23
C ALA A 182 -15.81 -5.07 -31.24
N VAL A 183 -14.94 -5.43 -32.18
CA VAL A 183 -13.62 -4.80 -32.38
C VAL A 183 -13.77 -3.35 -32.81
N ALA A 184 -14.68 -3.04 -33.74
CA ALA A 184 -14.94 -1.67 -34.19
C ALA A 184 -15.50 -0.79 -33.06
N LEU A 185 -16.46 -1.31 -32.28
CA LEU A 185 -17.01 -0.62 -31.11
C LEU A 185 -15.95 -0.42 -30.02
N GLY A 186 -15.12 -1.44 -29.76
CA GLY A 186 -14.03 -1.36 -28.79
C GLY A 186 -12.96 -0.33 -29.20
N TRP A 187 -12.59 -0.30 -30.48
CA TRP A 187 -11.66 0.70 -31.02
C TRP A 187 -12.24 2.11 -30.95
N ALA A 188 -13.49 2.29 -31.38
CA ALA A 188 -14.19 3.57 -31.29
C ALA A 188 -14.32 4.05 -29.84
N GLY A 189 -14.61 3.15 -28.90
CA GLY A 189 -14.63 3.44 -27.46
C GLY A 189 -13.25 3.86 -26.93
N HIS A 190 -12.18 3.15 -27.29
CA HIS A 190 -10.81 3.52 -26.92
C HIS A 190 -10.42 4.91 -27.46
N VAL A 191 -10.68 5.17 -28.75
CA VAL A 191 -10.44 6.47 -29.37
C VAL A 191 -11.29 7.55 -28.71
N GLY A 192 -12.55 7.26 -28.40
CA GLY A 192 -13.46 8.16 -27.69
C GLY A 192 -12.98 8.52 -26.29
N ILE A 193 -12.54 7.54 -25.49
CA ILE A 193 -11.96 7.77 -24.16
C ILE A 193 -10.66 8.57 -24.29
N ALA A 194 -9.78 8.24 -25.24
CA ALA A 194 -8.54 8.97 -25.45
C ALA A 194 -8.79 10.40 -25.96
N ALA A 195 -9.84 10.63 -26.74
CA ALA A 195 -10.27 11.94 -27.20
C ALA A 195 -10.92 12.75 -26.08
N ALA A 196 -11.76 12.11 -25.26
CA ALA A 196 -12.35 12.70 -24.06
C ALA A 196 -11.27 13.05 -23.03
N GLN A 197 -10.30 12.16 -22.80
CA GLN A 197 -9.13 12.44 -21.97
C GLN A 197 -8.33 13.60 -22.55
N ARG A 198 -8.04 13.64 -23.85
CA ARG A 198 -7.36 14.78 -24.49
C ARG A 198 -8.18 16.08 -24.48
N ALA A 199 -9.51 16.00 -24.53
CA ALA A 199 -10.39 17.15 -24.41
C ALA A 199 -10.40 17.67 -22.97
N MET A 200 -10.52 16.76 -22.00
CA MET A 200 -10.39 17.04 -20.58
C MET A 200 -9.01 17.61 -20.25
N GLU A 201 -7.94 17.04 -20.80
CA GLU A 201 -6.57 17.53 -20.66
C GLU A 201 -6.39 18.90 -21.32
N ARG A 202 -7.07 19.22 -22.44
CA ARG A 202 -7.02 20.57 -23.05
C ARG A 202 -7.81 21.61 -22.26
N VAL A 203 -8.99 21.25 -21.78
CA VAL A 203 -9.78 22.08 -20.87
C VAL A 203 -9.01 22.29 -19.57
N ALA A 204 -8.49 21.21 -19.00
CA ALA A 204 -7.61 21.22 -17.85
C ALA A 204 -6.32 21.97 -18.14
N GLN A 205 -5.72 21.93 -19.34
CA GLN A 205 -4.52 22.69 -19.70
C GLN A 205 -4.80 24.18 -19.83
N SER A 206 -5.96 24.59 -20.33
CA SER A 206 -6.36 26.00 -20.34
C SER A 206 -6.63 26.54 -18.93
N TRP A 207 -7.22 25.70 -18.07
CA TRP A 207 -7.40 25.97 -16.64
C TRP A 207 -6.05 25.94 -15.88
N LEU A 208 -5.18 25.00 -16.26
CA LEU A 208 -3.85 24.76 -15.69
C LEU A 208 -2.85 25.80 -16.18
N LEU A 209 -2.96 26.41 -17.36
CA LEU A 209 -2.08 27.51 -17.79
C LEU A 209 -2.34 28.78 -17.00
N ASN A 210 -3.60 29.01 -16.59
CA ASN A 210 -3.95 30.04 -15.62
C ASN A 210 -3.47 29.71 -14.19
N LEU A 211 -3.34 28.43 -13.83
CA LEU A 211 -2.70 27.98 -12.59
C LEU A 211 -1.16 27.85 -12.67
N ILE A 212 -0.56 27.62 -13.84
CA ILE A 212 0.88 27.41 -14.07
C ILE A 212 1.60 28.74 -13.96
N ARG A 213 1.00 29.87 -14.38
CA ARG A 213 1.54 31.18 -14.00
C ARG A 213 1.52 31.42 -12.48
N ARG A 214 0.65 30.75 -11.72
CA ARG A 214 0.57 30.82 -10.25
C ARG A 214 1.48 29.82 -9.52
N ASP A 215 1.75 28.64 -10.08
CA ASP A 215 2.39 27.53 -9.35
C ASP A 215 3.80 27.12 -9.88
N THR A 216 4.32 27.82 -10.89
CA THR A 216 5.61 27.48 -11.58
C THR A 216 6.74 28.45 -11.30
N ASP A 217 6.63 29.23 -10.24
CA ASP A 217 7.76 29.99 -9.71
C ASP A 217 8.35 29.26 -8.50
N PRO A 218 9.17 28.20 -8.70
CA PRO A 218 9.85 27.53 -7.60
C PRO A 218 10.77 28.49 -6.83
N PHE A 219 11.01 29.68 -7.39
CA PHE A 219 11.88 30.71 -6.87
C PHE A 219 11.11 31.93 -6.34
N LYS A 220 9.77 31.89 -6.36
CA LYS A 220 8.86 32.86 -5.77
C LYS A 220 9.25 34.32 -6.10
N SER A 221 9.51 34.60 -7.39
CA SER A 221 9.76 35.93 -7.96
C SER A 221 8.48 36.77 -8.16
N SER A 222 7.29 36.16 -8.17
CA SER A 222 6.00 36.86 -8.08
C SER A 222 4.96 36.13 -7.23
N THR A 223 3.98 36.87 -6.69
CA THR A 223 2.83 36.32 -5.97
C THR A 223 1.59 37.21 -6.11
N ALA A 224 0.41 36.64 -6.35
CA ALA A 224 -0.84 37.39 -6.52
C ALA A 224 -1.74 37.34 -5.29
N LEU A 225 -2.48 38.42 -5.02
CA LEU A 225 -3.53 38.43 -3.99
C LEU A 225 -4.53 37.29 -4.24
N GLY A 226 -4.70 36.43 -3.23
CA GLY A 226 -5.57 35.25 -3.24
C GLY A 226 -4.80 33.93 -3.48
N GLU A 227 -3.54 33.98 -3.92
CA GLU A 227 -2.73 32.80 -4.20
C GLU A 227 -2.40 32.02 -2.92
N ILE A 228 -2.07 32.71 -1.83
CA ILE A 228 -1.86 32.07 -0.51
C ILE A 228 -3.18 31.49 0.02
N GLY A 229 -4.31 32.17 -0.24
CA GLY A 229 -5.64 31.68 0.15
C GLY A 229 -5.98 30.29 -0.39
N GLU A 230 -5.53 29.94 -1.61
CA GLU A 230 -5.72 28.61 -2.21
C GLU A 230 -4.81 27.55 -1.57
N VAL A 231 -3.54 27.89 -1.29
CA VAL A 231 -2.59 27.03 -0.55
C VAL A 231 -3.13 26.72 0.85
N LYS A 232 -3.85 27.67 1.45
CA LYS A 232 -4.40 27.55 2.80
C LYS A 232 -5.47 26.48 3.00
N LEU A 233 -5.97 25.87 1.92
CA LEU A 233 -7.02 24.86 1.99
C LEU A 233 -6.51 23.44 2.32
N SER A 234 -5.19 23.22 2.30
CA SER A 234 -4.60 21.91 2.54
C SER A 234 -4.09 21.74 3.98
N PRO A 235 -4.49 20.68 4.71
CA PRO A 235 -3.95 20.39 6.05
C PRO A 235 -2.59 19.68 6.02
N ARG A 236 -1.94 19.57 4.85
CA ARG A 236 -0.71 18.79 4.69
C ARG A 236 0.48 19.46 5.37
N ILE A 237 1.24 18.71 6.17
CA ILE A 237 2.51 19.16 6.76
C ILE A 237 3.56 19.38 5.65
N LEU A 238 4.10 20.58 5.57
CA LEU A 238 5.14 20.99 4.62
C LEU A 238 6.52 21.06 5.27
N LEU A 239 6.62 21.66 6.46
CA LEU A 239 7.88 21.83 7.17
C LEU A 239 7.82 21.20 8.55
N ARG A 240 8.99 20.83 9.05
CA ARG A 240 9.20 20.43 10.45
C ARG A 240 10.27 21.29 11.05
N VAL A 241 9.99 21.83 12.23
CA VAL A 241 10.80 22.86 12.88
C VAL A 241 11.18 22.39 14.28
N GLU A 242 12.49 22.38 14.55
CA GLU A 242 13.07 21.98 15.83
C GLU A 242 13.89 23.16 16.36
N SER A 243 13.61 23.64 17.57
CA SER A 243 14.40 24.69 18.19
C SER A 243 15.45 24.10 19.13
N ALA A 244 16.62 24.72 19.21
CA ALA A 244 17.64 24.32 20.18
C ALA A 244 17.16 24.60 21.62
N ASN A 245 17.43 23.66 22.53
CA ASN A 245 17.23 23.80 23.99
C ASN A 245 15.77 24.07 24.44
N GLY A 246 14.76 23.61 23.70
CA GLY A 246 13.35 23.72 24.11
C GLY A 246 12.77 25.14 24.07
N THR A 247 13.51 26.10 23.49
CA THR A 247 13.00 27.45 23.22
C THR A 247 11.88 27.41 22.18
N ARG A 248 10.94 28.35 22.22
CA ARG A 248 9.94 28.45 21.14
C ARG A 248 10.64 28.89 19.85
N PRO A 249 10.36 28.23 18.71
CA PRO A 249 10.90 28.66 17.42
C PRO A 249 10.35 30.06 17.07
N PRO A 250 11.01 30.76 16.12
CA PRO A 250 10.47 31.97 15.52
C PRO A 250 9.05 31.74 15.02
N ALA A 251 8.16 32.70 15.28
CA ALA A 251 6.76 32.60 14.88
C ALA A 251 6.57 32.63 13.35
N LEU A 252 7.53 33.19 12.61
CA LEU A 252 7.48 33.33 11.16
C LEU A 252 8.76 32.77 10.53
N LEU A 253 8.59 32.00 9.45
CA LEU A 253 9.65 31.56 8.56
C LEU A 253 9.39 32.15 7.18
N ARG A 254 10.31 33.00 6.72
CA ARG A 254 10.21 33.73 5.46
C ARG A 254 10.75 32.90 4.30
N GLU A 255 9.96 32.78 3.24
CA GLU A 255 10.43 32.25 1.95
C GLU A 255 10.88 33.41 1.06
N ALA A 256 9.98 34.35 0.76
CA ALA A 256 10.21 35.38 -0.25
C ALA A 256 9.76 36.77 0.19
N SER A 257 10.30 37.79 -0.48
CA SER A 257 9.95 39.19 -0.28
C SER A 257 9.91 39.95 -1.60
N TYR A 258 9.03 40.94 -1.67
CA TYR A 258 8.65 41.63 -2.90
C TYR A 258 8.57 43.14 -2.66
N ASN A 259 9.04 43.90 -3.63
CA ASN A 259 9.18 45.35 -3.55
C ASN A 259 8.28 46.11 -4.54
N VAL A 260 7.76 45.48 -5.59
CA VAL A 260 6.87 46.15 -6.55
C VAL A 260 5.49 45.53 -6.51
N TYR A 261 4.48 46.36 -6.28
CA TYR A 261 3.08 45.96 -6.42
C TYR A 261 2.54 46.46 -7.75
N ASN A 262 1.95 45.57 -8.54
CA ASN A 262 1.18 45.92 -9.72
C ASN A 262 -0.10 45.09 -9.68
N ALA A 263 -1.16 45.72 -9.15
CA ALA A 263 -2.35 45.03 -8.69
C ALA A 263 -2.90 44.02 -9.73
N PRO A 264 -3.23 42.77 -9.32
CA PRO A 264 -3.23 42.25 -7.95
C PRO A 264 -1.92 41.52 -7.55
N THR A 265 -0.80 41.74 -8.25
CA THR A 265 0.41 40.91 -8.13
C THR A 265 1.61 41.69 -7.56
N TRP A 266 2.35 41.05 -6.65
CA TRP A 266 3.63 41.49 -6.14
C TRP A 266 4.78 40.86 -6.92
N TYR A 267 5.83 41.63 -7.19
CA TYR A 267 7.01 41.24 -7.94
C TYR A 267 8.29 41.60 -7.17
N ALA A 268 9.29 40.71 -7.28
CA ALA A 268 10.65 40.93 -6.79
C ALA A 268 11.49 41.54 -7.93
N VAL A 269 11.54 42.87 -8.00
CA VAL A 269 12.25 43.63 -9.04
C VAL A 269 13.63 44.04 -8.54
N ASP A 270 14.63 44.01 -9.43
CA ASP A 270 16.05 44.23 -9.13
C ASP A 270 16.60 43.30 -8.04
N ALA A 271 16.01 42.12 -7.92
CA ALA A 271 16.30 41.12 -6.89
C ALA A 271 17.03 39.90 -7.46
N ALA A 272 18.07 40.13 -8.26
CA ALA A 272 18.88 39.04 -8.82
C ALA A 272 19.49 38.18 -7.69
N PHE A 273 19.48 36.87 -7.91
CA PHE A 273 20.14 35.91 -7.01
C PHE A 273 21.64 35.92 -7.25
N ILE A 274 22.41 35.88 -6.17
CA ILE A 274 23.87 35.83 -6.14
C ILE A 274 24.25 34.53 -5.43
N SER A 275 25.09 33.71 -6.08
CA SER A 275 25.56 32.46 -5.51
C SER A 275 26.34 32.69 -4.21
N VAL A 276 26.10 31.84 -3.23
CA VAL A 276 26.81 31.78 -1.95
C VAL A 276 27.73 30.57 -2.02
N SER A 277 29.00 30.70 -1.63
CA SER A 277 29.91 29.55 -1.58
C SER A 277 29.83 28.85 -0.22
N PRO A 278 29.94 27.51 -0.17
CA PRO A 278 30.00 26.80 1.09
C PRO A 278 31.36 27.01 1.79
N GLU A 279 31.38 26.83 3.10
CA GLU A 279 32.62 26.75 3.88
C GLU A 279 33.35 25.41 3.63
N ALA A 280 34.51 25.21 4.26
CA ALA A 280 35.38 24.06 4.02
C ALA A 280 34.71 22.69 4.33
N ASP A 281 33.64 22.67 5.11
CA ASP A 281 32.86 21.46 5.43
C ASP A 281 31.86 21.08 4.32
N GLY A 282 31.64 21.94 3.33
CA GLY A 282 30.69 21.73 2.24
C GLY A 282 29.22 21.81 2.65
N ALA A 283 28.91 22.13 3.92
CA ALA A 283 27.55 22.08 4.48
C ALA A 283 27.14 23.35 5.24
N THR A 284 28.11 24.23 5.53
CA THR A 284 27.87 25.53 6.18
C THR A 284 27.89 26.66 5.15
N TRP A 285 26.88 27.52 5.20
CA TRP A 285 26.68 28.61 4.25
C TRP A 285 26.47 29.94 4.97
N LYS A 286 27.35 30.93 4.74
CA LYS A 286 27.24 32.26 5.33
C LYS A 286 26.41 33.19 4.44
N LEU A 287 25.28 33.65 4.95
CA LEU A 287 24.36 34.57 4.26
C LEU A 287 24.74 36.04 4.43
N GLY A 288 25.60 36.38 5.39
CA GLY A 288 26.06 37.75 5.61
C GLY A 288 27.09 37.85 6.72
N PRO A 289 27.49 39.06 7.13
CA PRO A 289 28.40 39.26 8.25
C PRO A 289 27.79 38.70 9.55
N PRO A 290 28.63 38.21 10.48
CA PRO A 290 28.19 37.67 11.76
C PRO A 290 27.58 38.76 12.65
N VAL A 291 26.52 38.39 13.38
CA VAL A 291 25.78 39.24 14.32
C VAL A 291 25.54 38.41 15.58
N PRO A 292 25.43 39.01 16.79
CA PRO A 292 25.08 38.26 17.99
C PRO A 292 23.87 37.35 17.77
N GLU A 293 24.07 36.05 18.00
CA GLU A 293 23.05 35.04 17.76
C GLU A 293 21.95 35.15 18.81
N ARG A 294 20.71 35.25 18.34
CA ARG A 294 19.51 35.21 19.18
C ARG A 294 19.03 33.78 19.39
N GLY A 295 19.23 32.92 18.39
CA GLY A 295 18.99 31.49 18.51
C GLY A 295 19.23 30.70 17.23
N ARG A 296 19.05 29.39 17.35
CA ARG A 296 19.21 28.38 16.29
C ARG A 296 17.93 27.59 16.13
N VAL A 297 17.44 27.47 14.90
CA VAL A 297 16.30 26.63 14.55
C VAL A 297 16.66 25.69 13.41
N THR A 298 16.28 24.44 13.53
CA THR A 298 16.44 23.44 12.47
C THR A 298 15.15 23.28 11.70
N VAL A 299 15.21 23.44 10.38
CA VAL A 299 14.08 23.33 9.48
C VAL A 299 14.32 22.16 8.53
N ALA A 300 13.33 21.28 8.42
CA ALA A 300 13.28 20.25 7.41
C ALA A 300 12.21 20.62 6.37
N ALA A 301 12.62 20.73 5.11
CA ALA A 301 11.80 21.18 3.99
C ALA A 301 11.98 20.27 2.77
N TYR A 302 10.93 20.08 1.99
CA TYR A 302 10.99 19.28 0.76
C TYR A 302 11.22 20.17 -0.46
N LEU A 303 12.21 19.85 -1.29
CA LEU A 303 12.49 20.54 -2.54
C LEU A 303 11.79 19.85 -3.70
N ARG A 304 11.10 20.62 -4.56
CA ARG A 304 10.45 20.07 -5.75
C ARG A 304 11.50 19.89 -6.85
N ARG A 305 11.79 18.64 -7.22
CA ARG A 305 12.83 18.29 -8.22
C ARG A 305 14.22 18.85 -7.85
N GLY A 306 14.52 18.91 -6.56
CA GLY A 306 15.79 19.43 -6.04
C GLY A 306 15.94 20.96 -6.11
N LYS A 307 14.86 21.70 -6.41
CA LYS A 307 14.86 23.16 -6.51
C LYS A 307 13.83 23.78 -5.57
N GLY A 308 14.13 24.94 -5.02
CA GLY A 308 13.18 25.70 -4.19
C GLY A 308 13.80 26.84 -3.40
N VAL A 309 12.94 27.67 -2.81
CA VAL A 309 13.34 28.70 -1.83
C VAL A 309 13.28 28.09 -0.42
N LEU A 310 14.27 28.39 0.41
CA LEU A 310 14.37 27.88 1.78
C LEU A 310 13.65 28.81 2.76
N PRO A 311 12.65 28.32 3.52
CA PRO A 311 12.05 29.08 4.60
C PRO A 311 13.07 29.33 5.72
N ALA A 312 13.35 30.59 6.05
CA ALA A 312 14.29 30.94 7.11
C ALA A 312 13.71 32.01 8.04
N PRO A 313 14.06 32.01 9.34
CA PRO A 313 13.71 33.11 10.22
C PRO A 313 14.26 34.44 9.70
N SER A 314 13.56 35.54 9.97
CA SER A 314 14.15 36.86 9.79
C SER A 314 15.42 37.00 10.61
N GLY A 315 16.45 37.58 9.99
CA GLY A 315 17.77 37.71 10.62
C GLY A 315 18.67 36.48 10.49
N ALA A 316 18.28 35.45 9.72
CA ALA A 316 19.16 34.33 9.43
C ALA A 316 20.49 34.80 8.77
N ARG A 317 21.62 34.42 9.38
CA ARG A 317 22.98 34.79 8.92
C ARG A 317 23.80 33.61 8.46
N GLN A 318 23.48 32.42 8.92
CA GLN A 318 24.22 31.20 8.62
C GLN A 318 23.28 30.01 8.58
N LEU A 319 23.49 29.12 7.61
CA LEU A 319 22.79 27.85 7.48
C LEU A 319 23.83 26.71 7.63
N ASP A 320 23.66 25.89 8.66
CA ASP A 320 24.50 24.70 8.90
C ASP A 320 23.80 23.44 8.40
N ASN A 321 24.60 22.39 8.13
CA ASN A 321 24.14 21.06 7.74
C ASN A 321 23.29 21.05 6.45
N LEU A 322 23.43 22.05 5.60
CA LEU A 322 22.68 22.18 4.36
C LEU A 322 23.48 21.58 3.20
N LEU A 323 23.00 20.45 2.68
CA LEU A 323 23.70 19.67 1.66
C LEU A 323 23.06 19.90 0.30
N VAL A 324 23.56 20.92 -0.37
CA VAL A 324 23.09 21.33 -1.67
C VAL A 324 24.29 21.60 -2.56
N VAL A 325 24.13 21.38 -3.86
CA VAL A 325 25.20 21.64 -4.83
C VAL A 325 25.38 23.14 -4.99
N GLU A 326 24.26 23.87 -5.04
CA GLU A 326 24.27 25.30 -5.31
C GLU A 326 23.22 26.03 -4.46
N LEU A 327 23.68 27.08 -3.77
CA LEU A 327 22.87 27.99 -2.97
C LEU A 327 23.04 29.41 -3.50
N ALA A 328 21.94 30.14 -3.61
CA ALA A 328 21.96 31.55 -3.99
C ALA A 328 21.07 32.38 -3.06
N LYS A 329 21.40 33.66 -2.87
CA LYS A 329 20.60 34.60 -2.09
C LYS A 329 20.29 35.85 -2.89
N ASN A 330 19.19 36.53 -2.59
CA ASN A 330 18.85 37.81 -3.22
C ASN A 330 18.89 38.97 -2.20
N PRO A 331 18.95 40.23 -2.65
CA PRO A 331 19.01 41.39 -1.74
C PRO A 331 17.70 41.65 -0.98
N LEU A 332 16.60 40.98 -1.35
CA LEU A 332 15.33 41.03 -0.63
C LEU A 332 15.26 39.97 0.50
N GLY A 333 16.30 39.14 0.65
CA GLY A 333 16.45 38.21 1.76
C GLY A 333 15.90 36.80 1.52
N SER A 334 15.59 36.44 0.27
CA SER A 334 15.25 35.08 -0.14
C SER A 334 16.52 34.25 -0.37
N VAL A 335 16.48 32.99 0.03
CA VAL A 335 17.56 32.02 -0.18
C VAL A 335 17.02 30.86 -1.02
N ARG A 336 17.69 30.55 -2.11
CA ARG A 336 17.27 29.56 -3.10
C ARG A 336 18.30 28.45 -3.25
N VAL A 337 17.80 27.24 -3.43
CA VAL A 337 18.55 26.05 -3.84
C VAL A 337 18.22 25.74 -5.30
N ASP A 338 19.26 25.65 -6.12
CA ASP A 338 19.16 25.35 -7.55
C ASP A 338 19.40 23.87 -7.87
N GLU A 339 20.05 23.12 -6.96
CA GLU A 339 20.18 21.67 -7.02
C GLU A 339 20.45 21.08 -5.63
N GLY A 340 19.51 20.28 -5.14
CA GLY A 340 19.55 19.64 -3.82
C GLY A 340 18.79 18.32 -3.78
N LEU A 341 18.97 17.57 -2.68
CA LEU A 341 18.25 16.32 -2.46
C LEU A 341 16.76 16.58 -2.18
N GLY A 342 15.91 15.56 -2.33
CA GLY A 342 14.45 15.72 -2.21
C GLY A 342 13.98 16.30 -0.86
N LEU A 343 14.60 15.86 0.24
CA LEU A 343 14.40 16.43 1.58
C LEU A 343 15.70 17.12 2.00
N VAL A 344 15.63 18.40 2.36
CA VAL A 344 16.74 19.14 2.96
C VAL A 344 16.45 19.42 4.42
N ARG A 345 17.49 19.31 5.27
CA ARG A 345 17.43 19.67 6.68
C ARG A 345 18.60 20.59 6.97
N TYR A 346 18.33 21.77 7.51
CA TYR A 346 19.36 22.77 7.78
C TYR A 346 19.07 23.50 9.08
N ALA A 347 20.11 23.92 9.78
CA ALA A 347 19.98 24.75 10.96
C ALA A 347 20.28 26.22 10.62
N ALA A 348 19.28 27.08 10.80
CA ALA A 348 19.39 28.50 10.61
C ALA A 348 19.75 29.20 11.94
N HIS A 349 20.90 29.88 11.94
CA HIS A 349 21.33 30.78 12.99
C HIS A 349 20.79 32.18 12.69
N PHE A 350 20.02 32.76 13.61
CA PHE A 350 19.40 34.08 13.42
C PHE A 350 19.68 35.00 14.60
N GLY A 351 19.78 36.30 14.31
CA GLY A 351 20.02 37.37 15.27
C GLY A 351 19.07 38.55 15.08
N ASP A 352 19.33 39.66 15.75
CA ASP A 352 18.54 40.87 15.55
C ASP A 352 18.89 41.56 14.21
N GLY A 353 17.87 42.10 13.53
CA GLY A 353 18.00 42.69 12.19
C GLY A 353 17.80 41.69 11.04
N THR A 354 18.22 42.04 9.83
CA THR A 354 18.06 41.18 8.62
C THR A 354 19.35 41.11 7.80
N ALA A 355 19.57 40.00 7.09
CA ALA A 355 20.67 39.89 6.10
C ALA A 355 20.38 40.67 4.80
N ASP A 356 19.17 41.21 4.67
CA ASP A 356 18.67 41.91 3.48
C ASP A 356 19.45 43.20 3.18
N GLY A 357 19.44 43.59 1.91
CA GLY A 357 20.00 44.88 1.49
C GLY A 357 19.19 46.07 2.02
N PRO A 358 19.80 47.27 2.05
CA PRO A 358 19.14 48.50 2.51
C PRO A 358 17.90 48.85 1.66
N PRO A 359 17.04 49.77 2.14
CA PRO A 359 15.92 50.30 1.37
C PRO A 359 16.34 50.87 0.02
N ARG A 360 15.50 50.64 -0.98
CA ARG A 360 15.63 51.21 -2.33
C ARG A 360 14.43 52.09 -2.64
N THR A 361 14.53 52.88 -3.71
CA THR A 361 13.44 53.76 -4.15
C THR A 361 12.14 53.00 -4.41
N LEU A 362 12.21 51.78 -4.96
CA LEU A 362 11.04 50.92 -5.20
C LEU A 362 10.32 50.51 -3.90
N ASP A 363 11.01 50.49 -2.76
CA ASP A 363 10.42 50.16 -1.46
C ASP A 363 9.51 51.29 -0.92
N LEU A 364 9.46 52.44 -1.59
CA LEU A 364 8.62 53.61 -1.26
C LEU A 364 7.49 53.85 -2.26
N VAL A 365 7.48 53.17 -3.41
CA VAL A 365 6.52 53.46 -4.49
C VAL A 365 5.14 52.91 -4.19
N VAL A 366 4.12 53.77 -4.25
CA VAL A 366 2.70 53.39 -4.29
C VAL A 366 2.23 53.39 -5.75
N PRO A 367 1.59 52.31 -6.25
CA PRO A 367 1.12 52.26 -7.63
C PRO A 367 0.01 53.27 -7.92
N ARG A 368 0.03 53.89 -9.11
CA ARG A 368 -0.90 54.97 -9.50
C ARG A 368 -2.38 54.56 -9.40
N ASN A 369 -2.69 53.30 -9.70
CA ASN A 369 -4.05 52.76 -9.65
C ASN A 369 -4.59 52.60 -8.22
N GLU A 370 -3.73 52.49 -7.22
CA GLU A 370 -4.11 52.36 -5.80
C GLU A 370 -3.88 53.65 -5.02
N GLN A 371 -3.16 54.60 -5.61
CA GLN A 371 -2.69 55.83 -4.96
C GLN A 371 -3.84 56.61 -4.31
N ALA A 372 -4.94 56.83 -5.02
CA ALA A 372 -6.09 57.58 -4.49
C ALA A 372 -6.72 56.91 -3.24
N ALA A 373 -6.83 55.58 -3.24
CA ALA A 373 -7.40 54.83 -2.11
C ALA A 373 -6.45 54.82 -0.91
N VAL A 374 -5.14 54.61 -1.17
CA VAL A 374 -4.10 54.58 -0.15
C VAL A 374 -3.89 55.95 0.48
N GLU A 375 -3.85 57.03 -0.31
CA GLU A 375 -3.72 58.40 0.19
C GLU A 375 -4.92 58.81 1.05
N ARG A 376 -6.15 58.45 0.63
CA ARG A 376 -7.37 58.69 1.41
C ARG A 376 -7.30 57.98 2.76
N ALA A 377 -6.89 56.71 2.79
CA ALA A 377 -6.72 55.96 4.01
C ALA A 377 -5.58 56.53 4.89
N ALA A 378 -4.43 56.84 4.30
CA ALA A 378 -3.29 57.43 5.01
C ALA A 378 -3.64 58.79 5.65
N ALA A 379 -4.46 59.61 4.97
CA ALA A 379 -4.98 60.86 5.51
C ALA A 379 -5.95 60.62 6.68
N GLN A 380 -6.84 59.63 6.58
CA GLN A 380 -7.75 59.24 7.66
C GLN A 380 -7.00 58.77 8.92
N LEU A 381 -5.88 58.06 8.74
CA LEU A 381 -4.99 57.63 9.83
C LEU A 381 -4.03 58.74 10.32
N GLY A 382 -3.99 59.88 9.63
CA GLY A 382 -3.06 60.98 9.92
C GLY A 382 -1.59 60.55 9.83
N LEU A 383 -1.23 59.70 8.87
CA LEU A 383 0.13 59.11 8.79
C LEU A 383 1.22 60.13 8.39
N ALA A 384 0.83 61.23 7.75
CA ALA A 384 1.77 62.27 7.32
C ALA A 384 2.56 62.83 8.52
N GLY A 385 3.90 62.82 8.42
CA GLY A 385 4.79 63.36 9.45
C GLY A 385 4.98 62.50 10.70
N LYS A 386 4.36 61.31 10.78
CA LYS A 386 4.61 60.36 11.88
C LYS A 386 5.98 59.71 11.75
N THR A 387 6.62 59.37 12.87
CA THR A 387 7.81 58.51 12.84
C THR A 387 7.46 57.09 12.38
N PRO A 388 8.42 56.29 11.89
CA PRO A 388 8.16 54.92 11.47
C PRO A 388 7.45 54.08 12.53
N GLU A 389 7.85 54.21 13.79
CA GLU A 389 7.26 53.50 14.93
C GLU A 389 5.81 53.94 15.18
N GLN A 390 5.55 55.25 15.15
CA GLN A 390 4.21 55.81 15.34
C GLN A 390 3.26 55.40 14.21
N ALA A 391 3.74 55.38 12.96
CA ALA A 391 2.96 54.96 11.82
C ALA A 391 2.60 53.47 11.89
N VAL A 392 3.56 52.61 12.24
CA VAL A 392 3.31 51.17 12.46
C VAL A 392 2.26 50.94 13.55
N ILE A 393 2.33 51.67 14.66
CA ILE A 393 1.35 51.57 15.75
C ILE A 393 -0.05 52.00 15.25
N ALA A 394 -0.14 53.12 14.54
CA ALA A 394 -1.41 53.64 14.01
C ALA A 394 -2.06 52.65 13.03
N VAL A 395 -1.28 52.12 12.08
CA VAL A 395 -1.77 51.15 11.09
C VAL A 395 -2.22 49.84 11.76
N ARG A 396 -1.43 49.32 12.70
CA ARG A 396 -1.79 48.11 13.47
C ARG A 396 -3.09 48.31 14.24
N ALA A 397 -3.22 49.44 14.94
CA ALA A 397 -4.42 49.77 15.70
C ALA A 397 -5.66 49.89 14.82
N TRP A 398 -5.54 50.48 13.63
CA TRP A 398 -6.64 50.61 12.68
C TRP A 398 -7.15 49.27 12.18
N PHE A 399 -6.24 48.38 11.75
CA PHE A 399 -6.62 47.04 11.31
C PHE A 399 -7.21 46.19 12.44
N SER A 400 -6.66 46.25 13.64
CA SER A 400 -7.19 45.46 14.76
C SER A 400 -8.56 45.93 15.26
N SER A 401 -8.92 47.20 15.07
CA SER A 401 -10.16 47.78 15.59
C SER A 401 -11.31 47.85 14.58
N HIS A 402 -11.01 47.95 13.28
CA HIS A 402 -12.03 48.21 12.26
C HIS A 402 -12.21 47.06 11.25
N PHE A 403 -11.35 46.05 11.28
CA PHE A 403 -11.33 44.98 10.27
C PHE A 403 -11.42 43.60 10.92
N ARG A 404 -11.90 42.62 10.14
CA ARG A 404 -11.99 41.22 10.56
C ARG A 404 -11.26 40.30 9.58
N TYR A 405 -10.81 39.15 10.08
CA TYR A 405 -10.24 38.11 9.21
C TYR A 405 -11.36 37.35 8.48
N ALA A 406 -11.21 37.13 7.18
CA ALA A 406 -12.14 36.34 6.37
C ALA A 406 -11.43 35.59 5.24
N ARG A 407 -11.66 34.28 5.15
CA ARG A 407 -11.08 33.41 4.10
C ARG A 407 -11.76 33.57 2.74
N PHE A 408 -13.08 33.77 2.74
CA PHE A 408 -13.88 33.93 1.53
C PHE A 408 -14.45 35.34 1.47
N LEU A 409 -14.09 36.06 0.40
CA LEU A 409 -14.67 37.35 0.08
C LEU A 409 -15.73 37.12 -1.00
N GLY A 410 -16.91 37.71 -0.82
CA GLY A 410 -18.01 37.63 -1.80
C GLY A 410 -17.68 38.32 -3.12
N ALA A 411 -18.67 38.41 -4.02
CA ALA A 411 -18.49 39.05 -5.33
C ALA A 411 -18.07 40.53 -5.18
N ARG A 412 -17.00 40.91 -5.88
CA ARG A 412 -16.48 42.28 -5.92
C ARG A 412 -17.19 43.09 -7.02
N PRO A 413 -17.54 44.37 -6.80
CA PRO A 413 -18.01 45.30 -7.81
C PRO A 413 -17.02 45.44 -8.96
N GLN A 414 -17.57 45.62 -10.16
CA GLN A 414 -16.74 45.95 -11.31
C GLN A 414 -16.21 47.39 -11.18
N GLY A 415 -14.93 47.60 -11.54
CA GLY A 415 -14.30 48.92 -11.56
C GLY A 415 -13.66 49.40 -10.26
N VAL A 416 -13.76 48.65 -9.15
CA VAL A 416 -13.11 49.00 -7.86
C VAL A 416 -11.87 48.14 -7.64
N SER A 417 -10.77 48.75 -7.18
CA SER A 417 -9.55 48.00 -6.87
C SER A 417 -9.79 47.05 -5.68
N PRO A 418 -9.11 45.88 -5.61
CA PRO A 418 -9.27 44.97 -4.47
C PRO A 418 -8.98 45.66 -3.13
N LEU A 419 -8.04 46.60 -3.11
CA LEU A 419 -7.62 47.27 -1.90
C LEU A 419 -8.56 48.39 -1.48
N GLU A 420 -9.12 49.15 -2.42
CA GLU A 420 -10.14 50.16 -2.13
C GLU A 420 -11.40 49.50 -1.53
N ASP A 421 -11.80 48.37 -2.11
CA ASP A 421 -12.92 47.58 -1.61
C ASP A 421 -12.67 47.10 -0.17
N PHE A 422 -11.47 46.60 0.09
CA PHE A 422 -11.03 46.16 1.40
C PHE A 422 -11.05 47.28 2.44
N PHE A 423 -10.45 48.44 2.15
CA PHE A 423 -10.35 49.56 3.09
C PHE A 423 -11.70 50.17 3.47
N PHE A 424 -12.59 50.37 2.48
CA PHE A 424 -13.74 51.24 2.68
C PHE A 424 -15.08 50.51 2.71
N ARG A 425 -15.17 49.29 2.18
CA ARG A 425 -16.46 48.58 2.05
C ARG A 425 -16.49 47.24 2.77
N THR A 426 -15.65 46.27 2.40
CA THR A 426 -15.74 44.92 3.00
C THR A 426 -15.21 44.90 4.43
N ARG A 427 -14.14 45.66 4.71
CA ARG A 427 -13.37 45.63 5.98
C ARG A 427 -13.08 44.22 6.49
N ALA A 428 -12.93 43.28 5.55
CA ALA A 428 -12.70 41.88 5.81
C ALA A 428 -11.78 41.32 4.72
N GLY A 429 -10.81 40.51 5.10
CA GLY A 429 -9.80 39.96 4.19
C GLY A 429 -8.97 38.86 4.82
N HIS A 430 -8.18 38.16 4.02
CA HIS A 430 -7.12 37.26 4.50
C HIS A 430 -5.78 38.00 4.62
N CYS A 431 -4.75 37.33 5.12
CA CYS A 431 -3.44 37.90 5.46
C CYS A 431 -2.81 38.76 4.34
N GLU A 432 -3.01 38.38 3.07
CA GLU A 432 -2.47 39.10 1.91
C GLU A 432 -3.04 40.52 1.76
N TYR A 433 -4.32 40.74 2.09
CA TYR A 433 -4.94 42.08 2.07
C TYR A 433 -4.39 42.97 3.18
N PHE A 434 -4.25 42.42 4.38
CA PHE A 434 -3.67 43.12 5.52
C PHE A 434 -2.21 43.50 5.26
N ALA A 435 -1.40 42.55 4.77
CA ALA A 435 -0.01 42.79 4.44
C ALA A 435 0.14 43.79 3.28
N THR A 436 -0.62 43.65 2.18
CA THR A 436 -0.59 44.59 1.06
C THR A 436 -0.99 46.01 1.50
N GLY A 437 -2.08 46.13 2.28
CA GLY A 437 -2.55 47.40 2.80
C GLY A 437 -1.54 48.07 3.72
N THR A 438 -0.93 47.31 4.64
CA THR A 438 0.11 47.81 5.53
C THR A 438 1.33 48.30 4.76
N VAL A 439 1.85 47.55 3.77
CA VAL A 439 2.97 48.00 2.95
C VAL A 439 2.66 49.33 2.29
N LEU A 440 1.52 49.46 1.63
CA LEU A 440 1.19 50.66 0.86
C LEU A 440 0.90 51.88 1.75
N LEU A 441 0.27 51.68 2.91
CA LEU A 441 0.06 52.76 3.89
C LEU A 441 1.38 53.27 4.47
N LEU A 442 2.30 52.37 4.81
CA LEU A 442 3.63 52.76 5.30
C LEU A 442 4.44 53.49 4.20
N ARG A 443 4.34 53.03 2.94
CA ARG A 443 4.96 53.73 1.80
C ARG A 443 4.40 55.13 1.59
N ALA A 444 3.07 55.30 1.71
CA ALA A 444 2.44 56.62 1.66
C ALA A 444 2.87 57.55 2.82
N ALA A 445 3.31 56.97 3.94
CA ALA A 445 3.91 57.70 5.06
C ALA A 445 5.42 57.98 4.87
N GLY A 446 6.01 57.61 3.73
CA GLY A 446 7.44 57.78 3.46
C GLY A 446 8.33 56.72 4.12
N ILE A 447 7.75 55.62 4.61
CA ILE A 447 8.49 54.54 5.28
C ILE A 447 8.72 53.41 4.27
N PRO A 448 9.98 53.02 4.00
CA PRO A 448 10.25 51.90 3.11
C PRO A 448 9.65 50.61 3.64
N ALA A 449 8.87 49.92 2.82
CA ALA A 449 8.20 48.68 3.20
C ALA A 449 8.19 47.65 2.05
N ARG A 450 8.25 46.37 2.38
CA ARG A 450 8.21 45.21 1.46
C ARG A 450 7.13 44.23 1.87
N TYR A 451 6.56 43.55 0.89
CA TYR A 451 5.62 42.46 1.12
C TYR A 451 6.41 41.16 1.30
N ALA A 452 6.10 40.35 2.31
CA ALA A 452 6.79 39.09 2.59
C ALA A 452 5.79 37.93 2.69
N ILE A 453 6.25 36.75 2.26
CA ILE A 453 5.49 35.50 2.36
C ILE A 453 6.35 34.39 2.97
N GLY A 454 5.68 33.41 3.55
CA GLY A 454 6.30 32.21 4.08
C GLY A 454 5.30 31.45 4.91
N TYR A 455 5.68 31.04 6.12
CA TYR A 455 4.80 30.27 6.99
C TYR A 455 4.86 30.75 8.44
N ALA A 456 3.73 30.64 9.12
CA ALA A 456 3.66 30.78 10.56
C ALA A 456 3.96 29.45 11.27
N VAL A 457 4.70 29.51 12.37
CA VAL A 457 5.03 28.33 13.18
C VAL A 457 4.25 28.42 14.49
N HIS A 458 3.18 27.62 14.60
CA HIS A 458 2.31 27.65 15.79
C HIS A 458 1.83 26.29 16.28
N GLU A 459 2.01 25.21 15.51
CA GLU A 459 1.50 23.88 15.87
C GLU A 459 2.62 23.00 16.42
N TRP A 460 2.43 22.52 17.65
CA TRP A 460 3.27 21.48 18.24
C TRP A 460 2.63 20.12 17.97
N SER A 461 3.38 19.19 17.39
CA SER A 461 2.95 17.80 17.19
C SER A 461 3.43 16.93 18.35
N PRO A 462 2.53 16.43 19.22
CA PRO A 462 2.90 15.50 20.29
C PRO A 462 3.41 14.16 19.74
N LEU A 463 2.91 13.73 18.57
CA LEU A 463 3.33 12.51 17.90
C LEU A 463 4.81 12.57 17.50
N GLU A 464 5.26 13.71 16.97
CA GLU A 464 6.61 13.86 16.44
C GLU A 464 7.60 14.52 17.42
N GLY A 465 7.10 15.09 18.53
CA GLY A 465 7.89 15.83 19.52
C GLY A 465 8.56 17.09 18.94
N ARG A 466 7.91 17.77 17.98
CA ARG A 466 8.45 18.93 17.27
C ARG A 466 7.35 19.84 16.75
N TRP A 467 7.72 21.04 16.28
CA TRP A 467 6.78 21.93 15.61
C TRP A 467 6.56 21.47 14.16
N VAL A 468 5.32 21.46 13.74
CA VAL A 468 4.94 21.16 12.35
C VAL A 468 4.37 22.43 11.73
N VAL A 469 4.63 22.60 10.45
CA VAL A 469 4.11 23.71 9.65
C VAL A 469 3.35 23.09 8.49
N ARG A 470 2.08 23.42 8.37
CA ARG A 470 1.16 22.93 7.36
C ARG A 470 1.00 23.93 6.22
N ALA A 471 0.41 23.49 5.13
CA ALA A 471 0.09 24.36 4.01
C ALA A 471 -0.94 25.45 4.39
N ASN A 472 -1.85 25.18 5.32
CA ASN A 472 -2.74 26.19 5.91
C ASN A 472 -2.04 27.24 6.77
N ASP A 473 -0.81 26.99 7.20
CA ASP A 473 -0.01 27.96 7.96
C ASP A 473 0.75 28.93 7.04
N ALA A 474 0.58 28.84 5.71
CA ALA A 474 1.16 29.79 4.76
C ALA A 474 0.69 31.22 5.08
N HIS A 475 1.58 32.18 5.23
CA HIS A 475 1.22 33.51 5.76
C HIS A 475 1.91 34.64 5.00
N ALA A 476 1.29 35.82 5.03
CA ALA A 476 1.82 37.04 4.44
C ALA A 476 1.88 38.16 5.48
N TRP A 477 2.97 38.93 5.46
CA TRP A 477 3.20 40.04 6.38
C TRP A 477 4.01 41.16 5.71
N THR A 478 4.25 42.25 6.45
CA THR A 478 5.02 43.40 5.98
C THR A 478 6.42 43.39 6.59
N LEU A 479 7.44 43.75 5.82
CA LEU A 479 8.74 44.17 6.34
C LEU A 479 8.83 45.69 6.22
N ALA A 480 9.07 46.39 7.32
CA ALA A 480 9.19 47.85 7.34
C ALA A 480 10.58 48.28 7.82
N TRP A 481 11.14 49.33 7.23
CA TRP A 481 12.40 49.90 7.66
C TRP A 481 12.20 50.82 8.87
N VAL A 482 12.53 50.33 10.05
CA VAL A 482 12.23 50.97 11.35
C VAL A 482 13.48 50.91 12.24
N GLY A 483 13.95 52.07 12.70
CA GLY A 483 15.16 52.17 13.52
C GLY A 483 16.43 51.65 12.83
N GLY A 484 16.55 51.82 11.50
CA GLY A 484 17.75 51.42 10.74
C GLY A 484 17.85 49.93 10.40
N ALA A 485 16.76 49.17 10.57
CA ALA A 485 16.71 47.77 10.20
C ALA A 485 15.33 47.39 9.63
N TRP A 486 15.27 46.34 8.82
CA TRP A 486 14.00 45.72 8.44
C TRP A 486 13.38 45.01 9.65
N ARG A 487 12.11 45.29 9.91
CA ARG A 487 11.34 44.66 10.99
C ARG A 487 10.07 44.02 10.45
N GLU A 488 9.74 42.85 10.95
CA GLU A 488 8.49 42.14 10.64
C GLU A 488 7.30 42.80 11.33
N ILE A 489 6.35 43.25 10.53
CA ILE A 489 5.10 43.85 10.94
C ILE A 489 3.95 42.99 10.40
N ASP A 490 3.32 42.24 11.29
CA ASP A 490 2.05 41.57 11.00
C ASP A 490 0.89 42.37 11.61
N THR A 491 -0.05 42.76 10.76
CA THR A 491 -1.26 43.51 11.11
C THR A 491 -2.52 42.65 10.99
N THR A 492 -2.37 41.35 10.72
CA THR A 492 -3.49 40.41 10.65
C THR A 492 -4.08 40.20 12.07
N PRO A 493 -5.41 40.34 12.25
CA PRO A 493 -6.04 40.15 13.57
C PRO A 493 -5.80 38.74 14.13
N GLY A 494 -5.37 38.63 15.40
CA GLY A 494 -4.89 37.37 16.00
C GLY A 494 -5.87 36.19 16.03
N GLU A 495 -7.16 36.43 15.78
CA GLU A 495 -8.22 35.41 15.64
C GLU A 495 -7.98 34.45 14.47
N TRP A 496 -7.10 34.79 13.52
CA TRP A 496 -6.82 33.99 12.34
C TRP A 496 -6.36 32.56 12.67
N ILE A 497 -5.52 32.39 13.71
CA ILE A 497 -5.00 31.07 14.15
C ILE A 497 -6.16 30.17 14.63
N SER A 498 -7.10 30.75 15.38
CA SER A 498 -8.25 30.02 15.92
C SER A 498 -9.23 29.66 14.79
N ALA A 499 -9.53 30.62 13.90
CA ALA A 499 -10.41 30.42 12.76
C ALA A 499 -9.90 29.35 11.77
N GLU A 500 -8.59 29.15 11.69
CA GLU A 500 -7.98 28.11 10.85
C GLU A 500 -7.99 26.73 11.52
N ARG A 501 -7.83 26.67 12.85
CA ARG A 501 -7.88 25.41 13.63
C ARG A 501 -9.26 24.74 13.66
N GLU A 502 -10.34 25.51 13.57
CA GLU A 502 -11.72 24.99 13.56
C GLU A 502 -12.05 24.12 12.33
N THR A 503 -11.17 24.08 11.32
CA THR A 503 -11.39 23.30 10.08
C THR A 503 -10.71 21.91 10.11
N ALA A 504 -10.18 21.47 11.25
CA ALA A 504 -9.49 20.18 11.35
C ALA A 504 -10.44 19.01 11.08
N SER A 505 -10.15 18.22 10.03
CA SER A 505 -10.94 17.03 9.67
C SER A 505 -10.71 15.88 10.66
N PHE A 506 -11.71 15.01 10.80
CA PHE A 506 -11.59 13.75 11.56
C PHE A 506 -10.42 12.86 11.08
N TRP A 507 -10.05 12.92 9.79
CA TRP A 507 -8.97 12.09 9.20
C TRP A 507 -7.56 12.66 9.39
N THR A 508 -7.42 13.87 9.94
CA THR A 508 -6.12 14.55 10.12
C THR A 508 -5.10 13.71 10.89
N PRO A 509 -5.44 13.01 12.00
CA PRO A 509 -4.47 12.20 12.74
C PRO A 509 -3.87 11.04 11.92
N LEU A 510 -4.65 10.43 11.03
CA LEU A 510 -4.18 9.37 10.15
C LEU A 510 -3.23 9.93 9.06
N GLY A 511 -3.59 11.09 8.51
CA GLY A 511 -2.73 11.82 7.58
C GLY A 511 -1.40 12.24 8.21
N ASP A 512 -1.42 12.65 9.47
CA ASP A 512 -0.21 13.04 10.22
C ASP A 512 0.68 11.84 10.50
N LEU A 513 0.11 10.70 10.89
CA LEU A 513 0.86 9.45 11.06
C LEU A 513 1.55 9.03 9.74
N TRP A 514 0.85 9.14 8.61
CA TRP A 514 1.41 8.86 7.30
C TRP A 514 2.49 9.87 6.89
N SER A 515 2.27 11.17 7.14
CA SER A 515 3.25 12.24 6.94
C SER A 515 4.51 12.00 7.76
N TRP A 516 4.37 11.55 9.00
CA TRP A 516 5.48 11.19 9.86
C TRP A 516 6.24 9.96 9.34
N ALA A 517 5.53 8.89 8.95
CA ALA A 517 6.15 7.70 8.37
C ALA A 517 6.92 8.01 7.08
N THR A 518 6.33 8.81 6.18
CA THR A 518 6.98 9.26 4.95
C THR A 518 8.16 10.19 5.21
N TYR A 519 8.12 11.02 6.25
CA TYR A 519 9.26 11.82 6.70
C TYR A 519 10.39 10.95 7.25
N LEU A 520 10.09 9.96 8.08
CA LEU A 520 11.10 9.00 8.58
C LEU A 520 11.73 8.22 7.42
N PHE A 521 10.94 7.78 6.45
CA PHE A 521 11.42 7.12 5.25
C PHE A 521 12.27 8.05 4.36
N SER A 522 11.83 9.29 4.16
CA SER A 522 12.56 10.28 3.36
C SER A 522 13.89 10.66 4.03
N ARG A 523 13.90 10.80 5.35
CA ARG A 523 15.14 10.93 6.14
C ARG A 523 16.03 9.73 5.95
N TRP A 524 15.52 8.51 6.07
CA TRP A 524 16.30 7.30 5.86
C TRP A 524 16.92 7.23 4.45
N ARG A 525 16.14 7.59 3.42
CA ARG A 525 16.56 7.53 2.02
C ARG A 525 17.56 8.62 1.62
N TRP A 526 17.41 9.84 2.15
CA TRP A 526 18.10 11.03 1.66
C TRP A 526 18.97 11.76 2.70
N SER A 527 18.90 11.41 3.99
CA SER A 527 19.67 12.09 5.05
C SER A 527 21.00 11.40 5.36
N GLU A 528 22.00 12.24 5.59
CA GLU A 528 23.40 11.93 5.86
C GLU A 528 23.70 11.15 7.14
N ARG A 529 24.73 10.30 6.99
CA ARG A 529 25.84 9.84 7.85
C ARG A 529 25.72 9.70 9.38
N GLU A 530 24.82 10.37 10.09
CA GLU A 530 24.90 10.46 11.57
C GLU A 530 23.77 9.78 12.38
N ASP A 531 22.70 9.30 11.75
CA ASP A 531 21.57 8.72 12.51
C ASP A 531 21.57 7.19 12.53
N ARG A 532 21.91 6.59 13.69
CA ARG A 532 21.84 5.13 13.97
C ARG A 532 20.46 4.51 13.69
N LEU A 533 19.38 5.31 13.73
CA LEU A 533 18.02 4.88 13.42
C LEU A 533 17.83 4.46 11.96
N ALA A 534 18.64 4.99 11.03
CA ALA A 534 18.59 4.67 9.61
C ALA A 534 19.06 3.24 9.31
N GLY A 535 19.95 2.67 10.12
CA GLY A 535 20.29 1.25 10.03
C GLY A 535 19.14 0.33 10.44
N SER A 536 18.25 0.79 11.32
CA SER A 536 17.25 -0.02 12.03
C SER A 536 15.99 -0.35 11.22
N ILE A 537 15.65 0.44 10.18
CA ILE A 537 14.48 0.12 9.32
C ILE A 537 14.81 -1.01 8.34
N GLY A 538 16.07 -1.12 7.90
CA GLY A 538 16.57 -2.33 7.22
C GLY A 538 16.40 -3.57 8.11
N TRP A 539 16.59 -3.43 9.42
CA TRP A 539 16.27 -4.43 10.44
C TRP A 539 14.77 -4.65 10.70
N LEU A 540 13.84 -3.97 10.02
CA LEU A 540 12.40 -4.35 9.99
C LEU A 540 12.06 -5.21 8.76
N LEU A 541 12.82 -5.06 7.67
CA LEU A 541 12.76 -5.98 6.53
C LEU A 541 13.35 -7.35 6.88
N VAL A 542 14.41 -7.40 7.71
CA VAL A 542 14.99 -8.65 8.22
C VAL A 542 13.98 -9.52 8.99
N PRO A 543 13.21 -9.04 9.98
CA PRO A 543 12.20 -9.83 10.69
C PRO A 543 11.00 -10.12 9.81
N LEU A 544 10.63 -9.28 8.83
CA LEU A 544 9.59 -9.63 7.86
C LEU A 544 10.05 -10.78 6.95
N ILE A 545 11.25 -10.67 6.38
CA ILE A 545 11.88 -11.72 5.57
C ILE A 545 12.11 -12.97 6.43
N ALA A 546 12.55 -12.81 7.67
CA ALA A 546 12.75 -13.91 8.61
C ALA A 546 11.42 -14.52 9.04
N LEU A 547 10.34 -13.76 9.17
CA LEU A 547 8.99 -14.26 9.48
C LEU A 547 8.38 -14.98 8.26
N LEU A 548 8.63 -14.50 7.05
CA LEU A 548 8.25 -15.18 5.80
C LEU A 548 9.06 -16.45 5.59
N ALA A 549 10.38 -16.40 5.79
CA ALA A 549 11.28 -17.55 5.75
C ALA A 549 10.91 -18.56 6.86
N TRP A 550 10.65 -18.10 8.08
CA TRP A 550 10.20 -18.90 9.21
C TRP A 550 8.82 -19.50 8.98
N ARG A 551 7.89 -18.81 8.31
CA ARG A 551 6.59 -19.35 7.93
C ARG A 551 6.72 -20.46 6.88
N LEU A 552 7.67 -20.32 5.95
CA LEU A 552 8.05 -21.37 5.00
C LEU A 552 8.78 -22.54 5.70
N TYR A 553 9.62 -22.26 6.70
CA TYR A 553 10.43 -23.25 7.42
C TYR A 553 9.67 -24.01 8.52
N ARG A 554 8.79 -23.34 9.29
CA ARG A 554 7.93 -23.95 10.33
C ARG A 554 6.91 -24.93 9.78
N ARG A 555 6.64 -24.90 8.46
CA ARG A 555 5.82 -25.92 7.79
C ARG A 555 6.62 -27.11 7.24
N ARG A 556 7.86 -27.31 7.71
CA ARG A 556 8.64 -28.56 7.58
C ARG A 556 8.85 -29.24 8.93
N ARG A 557 7.87 -30.06 9.32
CA ARG A 557 8.07 -31.48 9.67
C ARG A 557 6.83 -32.26 9.21
N VAL A 558 6.64 -32.35 7.90
CA VAL A 558 6.01 -33.54 7.33
C VAL A 558 7.20 -34.37 6.85
N ALA A 559 7.40 -35.50 7.50
CA ALA A 559 8.50 -36.41 7.24
C ALA A 559 8.58 -36.72 5.75
N THR A 560 9.78 -36.55 5.20
CA THR A 560 10.23 -37.23 3.99
C THR A 560 9.83 -38.70 4.11
N GLY A 561 9.09 -39.20 3.12
CA GLY A 561 8.45 -40.50 3.11
C GLY A 561 9.43 -41.67 3.08
N ALA A 562 10.01 -42.00 4.22
CA ALA A 562 10.79 -43.21 4.44
C ALA A 562 10.36 -44.01 5.69
N ALA A 563 9.27 -43.62 6.35
CA ALA A 563 8.79 -44.31 7.56
C ALA A 563 7.25 -44.34 7.67
N ARG A 564 6.58 -44.79 6.61
CA ARG A 564 5.14 -45.13 6.65
C ARG A 564 4.83 -46.49 6.01
N GLY A 565 5.75 -47.43 6.16
CA GLY A 565 5.38 -48.84 6.25
C GLY A 565 5.00 -49.14 7.70
N ALA A 566 3.88 -49.85 7.90
CA ALA A 566 3.34 -50.30 9.20
C ALA A 566 2.54 -49.27 10.02
N ALA A 567 1.42 -48.80 9.46
CA ALA A 567 0.19 -48.61 10.23
C ALA A 567 -0.99 -48.75 9.27
N ALA A 568 -1.39 -50.00 9.02
CA ALA A 568 -2.64 -50.29 8.35
C ALA A 568 -3.77 -49.76 9.25
N THR A 569 -4.43 -48.68 8.85
CA THR A 569 -5.75 -48.34 9.36
C THR A 569 -6.68 -49.47 8.93
N ALA A 570 -7.04 -50.34 9.87
CA ALA A 570 -8.05 -51.36 9.63
C ALA A 570 -9.34 -50.68 9.14
N PRO A 571 -9.99 -51.19 8.07
CA PRO A 571 -11.29 -50.68 7.66
C PRO A 571 -12.29 -50.80 8.83
N PRO A 572 -13.33 -49.95 8.88
CA PRO A 572 -14.36 -50.06 9.93
C PRO A 572 -14.93 -51.48 9.96
N PRO A 573 -15.19 -52.07 11.14
CA PRO A 573 -15.62 -53.46 11.25
C PRO A 573 -16.92 -53.65 10.46
N ARG A 574 -16.92 -54.56 9.48
CA ARG A 574 -18.12 -54.89 8.72
C ARG A 574 -18.98 -55.83 9.58
N PRO A 575 -20.32 -55.70 9.55
CA PRO A 575 -21.21 -56.66 10.22
C PRO A 575 -20.84 -58.10 9.81
N GLY A 576 -20.59 -58.98 10.79
CA GLY A 576 -20.16 -60.35 10.52
C GLY A 576 -18.66 -60.63 10.50
N ASP A 577 -17.79 -59.62 10.60
CA ASP A 577 -16.33 -59.84 10.72
C ASP A 577 -15.93 -60.45 12.08
N ASP A 578 -16.81 -60.37 13.08
CA ASP A 578 -16.67 -60.93 14.43
C ASP A 578 -17.32 -62.33 14.60
N SER A 579 -17.82 -62.93 13.52
CA SER A 579 -18.56 -64.19 13.59
C SER A 579 -17.73 -65.36 14.14
N ALA A 580 -18.31 -66.12 15.07
CA ALA A 580 -17.72 -67.31 15.66
C ALA A 580 -17.39 -68.42 14.63
N PHE A 581 -18.01 -68.40 13.45
CA PHE A 581 -17.72 -69.36 12.37
C PHE A 581 -16.25 -69.30 11.90
N TYR A 582 -15.56 -68.17 12.07
CA TYR A 582 -14.13 -68.09 11.79
C TYR A 582 -13.25 -68.92 12.74
N LEU A 583 -13.78 -69.36 13.89
CA LEU A 583 -13.11 -70.33 14.75
C LEU A 583 -13.11 -71.72 14.09
N VAL A 584 -14.25 -72.10 13.50
CA VAL A 584 -14.38 -73.33 12.70
C VAL A 584 -13.46 -73.28 11.48
N GLU A 585 -13.41 -72.15 10.76
CA GLU A 585 -12.49 -71.97 9.62
C GLU A 585 -11.04 -72.19 10.01
N ARG A 586 -10.60 -71.55 11.10
CA ARG A 586 -9.24 -71.70 11.63
C ARG A 586 -8.95 -73.12 12.07
N ARG A 587 -9.90 -73.80 12.72
CA ARG A 587 -9.71 -75.17 13.18
C ARG A 587 -9.61 -76.16 12.02
N LEU A 588 -10.46 -76.04 11.00
CA LEU A 588 -10.35 -76.86 9.79
C LEU A 588 -9.03 -76.60 9.04
N ALA A 589 -8.54 -75.37 9.01
CA ALA A 589 -7.22 -75.06 8.46
C ALA A 589 -6.09 -75.75 9.24
N GLN A 590 -6.16 -75.81 10.58
CA GLN A 590 -5.23 -76.56 11.42
C GLN A 590 -5.29 -78.07 11.18
N LEU A 591 -6.48 -78.60 10.88
CA LEU A 591 -6.71 -80.01 10.53
C LEU A 591 -6.35 -80.32 9.05
N ALA A 592 -5.49 -79.50 8.44
CA ALA A 592 -5.00 -79.63 7.07
C ALA A 592 -6.04 -79.40 5.94
N PHE A 593 -7.13 -78.69 6.23
CA PHE A 593 -8.12 -78.27 5.24
C PHE A 593 -8.21 -76.74 5.07
N PRO A 594 -7.13 -76.03 4.68
CA PRO A 594 -7.16 -74.59 4.51
C PRO A 594 -8.04 -74.16 3.34
N ARG A 595 -8.61 -72.95 3.44
CA ARG A 595 -9.32 -72.29 2.34
C ARG A 595 -8.33 -71.60 1.40
N ALA A 596 -8.51 -71.79 0.09
CA ALA A 596 -7.64 -71.14 -0.89
C ALA A 596 -7.96 -69.62 -1.00
N PRO A 597 -6.97 -68.77 -1.35
CA PRO A 597 -7.22 -67.35 -1.59
C PRO A 597 -8.28 -67.13 -2.69
N GLY A 598 -9.37 -66.46 -2.36
CA GLY A 598 -10.49 -66.20 -3.27
C GLY A 598 -11.56 -67.30 -3.35
N GLU A 599 -11.42 -68.41 -2.64
CA GLU A 599 -12.44 -69.46 -2.54
C GLU A 599 -13.56 -69.04 -1.57
N SER A 600 -14.83 -69.13 -1.96
CA SER A 600 -15.96 -68.84 -1.05
C SER A 600 -16.11 -69.92 0.03
N LEU A 601 -16.57 -69.57 1.25
CA LEU A 601 -16.76 -70.54 2.34
C LEU A 601 -17.68 -71.71 1.98
N VAL A 602 -18.73 -71.50 1.17
CA VAL A 602 -19.62 -72.59 0.70
C VAL A 602 -18.87 -73.60 -0.17
N ARG A 603 -18.13 -73.10 -1.18
CA ARG A 603 -17.33 -73.96 -2.06
C ARG A 603 -16.21 -74.69 -1.31
N TRP A 604 -15.59 -74.00 -0.36
CA TRP A 604 -14.57 -74.57 0.52
C TRP A 604 -15.15 -75.69 1.40
N LEU A 605 -16.30 -75.45 2.05
CA LEU A 605 -16.93 -76.46 2.90
C LEU A 605 -17.40 -77.68 2.10
N ALA A 606 -17.99 -77.48 0.92
CA ALA A 606 -18.36 -78.57 0.02
C ALA A 606 -17.14 -79.43 -0.39
N ARG A 607 -15.97 -78.80 -0.58
CA ARG A 607 -14.70 -79.51 -0.84
C ARG A 607 -14.28 -80.33 0.38
N VAL A 608 -14.39 -79.80 1.59
CA VAL A 608 -14.09 -80.54 2.83
C VAL A 608 -15.04 -81.73 3.02
N GLU A 609 -16.34 -81.56 2.78
CA GLU A 609 -17.34 -82.63 2.85
C GLU A 609 -17.08 -83.74 1.82
N SER A 610 -16.71 -83.35 0.60
CA SER A 610 -16.38 -84.32 -0.47
C SER A 610 -15.14 -85.16 -0.15
N ALA A 611 -14.21 -84.64 0.66
CA ALA A 611 -12.99 -85.32 1.05
C ALA A 611 -13.20 -86.36 2.18
N ARG A 612 -14.37 -86.37 2.84
CA ARG A 612 -14.76 -87.29 3.95
C ARG A 612 -13.63 -87.58 4.95
N PRO A 613 -13.18 -86.58 5.73
CA PRO A 613 -12.07 -86.78 6.65
C PRO A 613 -12.49 -87.71 7.79
N PRO A 614 -11.72 -88.77 8.13
CA PRO A 614 -12.12 -89.75 9.14
C PRO A 614 -12.21 -89.19 10.58
N ALA A 615 -11.66 -88.00 10.83
CA ALA A 615 -11.61 -87.36 12.16
C ALA A 615 -12.36 -86.01 12.23
N VAL A 616 -13.14 -85.63 11.21
CA VAL A 616 -13.88 -84.36 11.15
C VAL A 616 -15.36 -84.64 10.90
N THR A 617 -16.22 -84.26 11.84
CA THR A 617 -17.67 -84.34 11.65
C THR A 617 -18.16 -83.09 10.92
N THR A 618 -18.69 -83.26 9.70
CA THR A 618 -19.13 -82.12 8.87
C THR A 618 -20.63 -81.86 8.95
N ALA A 619 -21.42 -82.74 9.58
CA ALA A 619 -22.88 -82.70 9.55
C ALA A 619 -23.50 -81.38 10.07
N ALA A 620 -22.88 -80.74 11.08
CA ALA A 620 -23.38 -79.48 11.65
C ALA A 620 -22.89 -78.22 10.91
N LEU A 621 -21.88 -78.35 10.03
CA LEU A 621 -21.19 -77.21 9.43
C LEU A 621 -22.03 -76.44 8.40
N PRO A 622 -22.86 -77.08 7.55
CA PRO A 622 -23.72 -76.35 6.62
C PRO A 622 -24.72 -75.42 7.32
N ALA A 623 -25.30 -75.85 8.44
CA ALA A 623 -26.25 -75.05 9.21
C ALA A 623 -25.58 -73.81 9.83
N LEU A 624 -24.40 -74.00 10.44
CA LEU A 624 -23.61 -72.89 10.99
C LEU A 624 -23.13 -71.91 9.91
N LEU A 625 -22.77 -72.44 8.73
CA LEU A 625 -22.37 -71.60 7.60
C LEU A 625 -23.53 -70.75 7.06
N ALA A 626 -24.75 -71.30 7.04
CA ALA A 626 -25.95 -70.57 6.64
C ALA A 626 -26.24 -69.39 7.59
N LEU A 627 -26.12 -69.62 8.90
CA LEU A 627 -26.23 -68.55 9.91
C LEU A 627 -25.13 -67.50 9.75
N HIS A 628 -23.88 -67.91 9.52
CA HIS A 628 -22.77 -66.98 9.25
C HIS A 628 -23.03 -66.09 8.01
N TYR A 629 -23.59 -66.66 6.94
CA TYR A 629 -23.88 -65.91 5.71
C TYR A 629 -25.02 -64.91 5.91
N ARG A 630 -26.07 -65.30 6.64
CA ARG A 630 -27.14 -64.36 7.03
C ARG A 630 -26.58 -63.23 7.90
N TYR A 631 -25.74 -63.55 8.88
CA TYR A 631 -25.13 -62.52 9.74
C TYR A 631 -24.30 -61.49 8.95
N ARG A 632 -23.63 -61.92 7.87
CA ARG A 632 -22.72 -61.06 7.10
C ARG A 632 -23.38 -60.32 5.93
N PHE A 633 -24.38 -60.93 5.30
CA PHE A 633 -24.89 -60.46 4.01
C PHE A 633 -26.39 -60.19 4.00
N ASP A 634 -27.15 -60.61 5.01
CA ASP A 634 -28.58 -60.30 5.12
C ASP A 634 -28.77 -58.90 5.76
N PRO A 635 -29.46 -57.96 5.10
CA PRO A 635 -29.75 -56.64 5.66
C PRO A 635 -30.53 -56.69 6.98
N ALA A 636 -31.30 -57.76 7.23
CA ALA A 636 -32.04 -57.96 8.47
C ALA A 636 -31.16 -58.51 9.62
N GLY A 637 -29.96 -59.01 9.31
CA GLY A 637 -29.04 -59.62 10.28
C GLY A 637 -29.58 -60.92 10.91
N LEU A 638 -29.03 -61.27 12.07
CA LEU A 638 -29.50 -62.39 12.90
C LEU A 638 -30.15 -61.86 14.18
N GLY A 639 -31.19 -62.55 14.67
CA GLY A 639 -31.73 -62.30 16.00
C GLY A 639 -30.79 -62.76 17.12
N ALA A 640 -30.99 -62.27 18.35
CA ALA A 640 -30.11 -62.60 19.49
C ALA A 640 -30.04 -64.12 19.80
N ALA A 641 -31.13 -64.86 19.59
CA ALA A 641 -31.16 -66.32 19.76
C ALA A 641 -30.32 -67.04 18.69
N GLU A 642 -30.44 -66.65 17.42
CA GLU A 642 -29.68 -67.22 16.30
C GLU A 642 -28.18 -66.87 16.39
N LEU A 643 -27.84 -65.68 16.91
CA LEU A 643 -26.46 -65.29 17.20
C LEU A 643 -25.84 -66.17 18.30
N THR A 644 -26.60 -66.45 19.35
CA THR A 644 -26.17 -67.34 20.43
C THR A 644 -26.03 -68.78 19.94
N GLU A 645 -26.94 -69.23 19.08
CA GLU A 645 -26.86 -70.54 18.41
C GLU A 645 -25.61 -70.66 17.52
N LEU A 646 -25.30 -69.63 16.73
CA LEU A 646 -24.08 -69.60 15.91
C LEU A 646 -22.80 -69.62 16.76
N ASP A 647 -22.72 -68.83 17.83
CA ASP A 647 -21.53 -68.80 18.70
C ASP A 647 -21.37 -70.10 19.48
N THR A 648 -22.45 -70.62 20.05
CA THR A 648 -22.44 -71.86 20.85
C THR A 648 -22.12 -73.06 19.95
N GLY A 649 -22.81 -73.22 18.83
CA GLY A 649 -22.59 -74.33 17.90
C GLY A 649 -21.21 -74.30 17.25
N ALA A 650 -20.66 -73.13 16.92
CA ALA A 650 -19.30 -73.01 16.41
C ALA A 650 -18.25 -73.41 17.46
N ARG A 651 -18.43 -72.99 18.73
CA ARG A 651 -17.50 -73.32 19.81
C ARG A 651 -17.58 -74.78 20.24
N GLU A 652 -18.77 -75.34 20.35
CA GLU A 652 -18.98 -76.76 20.63
C GLU A 652 -18.37 -77.63 19.53
N TRP A 653 -18.57 -77.24 18.26
CA TRP A 653 -17.94 -77.93 17.15
C TRP A 653 -16.42 -77.87 17.24
N VAL A 654 -15.82 -76.70 17.51
CA VAL A 654 -14.36 -76.59 17.67
C VAL A 654 -13.86 -77.44 18.83
N ALA A 655 -14.53 -77.38 19.99
CA ALA A 655 -14.17 -78.16 21.18
C ALA A 655 -14.25 -79.68 20.95
N ALA A 656 -15.27 -80.15 20.22
CA ALA A 656 -15.40 -81.56 19.87
C ALA A 656 -14.27 -82.08 18.94
N HIS A 657 -13.57 -81.17 18.26
CA HIS A 657 -12.45 -81.49 17.37
C HIS A 657 -11.12 -80.95 17.92
N ASP A 658 -11.05 -80.70 19.23
CA ASP A 658 -9.87 -80.21 19.95
C ASP A 658 -9.23 -81.33 20.78
N MET A 659 -8.62 -82.31 20.10
CA MET A 659 -7.88 -83.40 20.73
C MET A 659 -6.41 -83.37 20.29
N GLY A 660 -5.54 -82.76 21.12
CA GLY A 660 -4.07 -82.84 21.07
C GLY A 660 -3.33 -81.47 21.18
N GLY A 661 -3.03 -81.01 22.41
CA GLY A 661 -2.34 -79.73 22.76
C GLY A 661 -0.80 -79.74 22.67
N PRO A 662 -0.02 -78.91 23.44
CA PRO A 662 -0.33 -77.78 24.33
C PRO A 662 0.42 -76.47 23.93
N ASP A 663 0.26 -75.42 24.76
CA ASP A 663 0.92 -74.10 24.74
C ASP A 663 0.58 -73.12 23.61
N MET A 664 -0.33 -72.20 23.93
CA MET A 664 -0.10 -70.75 23.84
C MET A 664 -1.13 -70.07 24.75
N ALA A 665 -0.65 -69.68 25.93
CA ALA A 665 -1.40 -68.91 26.92
C ALA A 665 -1.92 -67.57 26.35
N PRO A 666 -2.99 -67.00 26.94
CA PRO A 666 -3.79 -65.96 26.32
C PRO A 666 -3.12 -64.59 26.39
N GLN A 667 -3.01 -63.91 25.25
CA GLN A 667 -2.71 -62.48 25.24
C GLN A 667 -3.89 -61.73 25.88
N ALA A 668 -3.58 -61.16 27.04
CA ALA A 668 -4.50 -60.41 27.88
C ALA A 668 -5.21 -59.28 27.11
N HIS A 669 -6.54 -59.33 27.12
CA HIS A 669 -7.37 -58.16 26.95
C HIS A 669 -7.07 -57.17 28.09
N GLN A 670 -6.44 -56.04 27.78
CA GLN A 670 -6.46 -54.88 28.67
C GLN A 670 -7.89 -54.33 28.71
N ALA A 671 -8.58 -54.63 29.81
CA ALA A 671 -9.82 -54.00 30.20
C ALA A 671 -9.59 -52.49 30.39
N ARG A 672 -10.44 -51.69 29.73
CA ARG A 672 -10.60 -50.27 30.01
C ARG A 672 -11.17 -50.13 31.43
N GLY A 673 -10.36 -49.61 32.35
CA GLY A 673 -10.84 -49.09 33.62
C GLY A 673 -11.65 -47.82 33.39
N ALA A 674 -12.94 -47.88 33.72
CA ALA A 674 -13.76 -46.72 34.00
C ALA A 674 -13.84 -46.56 35.52
N THR A 675 -13.53 -45.37 36.03
CA THR A 675 -13.87 -44.94 37.39
C THR A 675 -14.52 -43.55 37.32
N PRO A 676 -15.69 -43.34 37.94
CA PRO A 676 -16.35 -42.04 38.07
C PRO A 676 -16.09 -41.46 39.51
N PRO A 677 -16.68 -40.33 39.96
CA PRO A 677 -15.95 -39.23 40.60
C PRO A 677 -16.22 -39.04 42.11
N SER A 678 -15.43 -38.20 42.80
CA SER A 678 -15.90 -37.35 43.93
C SER A 678 -14.82 -36.40 44.49
N ASP A 679 -15.12 -35.09 44.43
CA ASP A 679 -14.95 -34.01 45.42
C ASP A 679 -13.69 -33.85 46.31
N SER A 680 -12.98 -32.71 46.08
CA SER A 680 -12.71 -31.54 46.96
C SER A 680 -12.46 -31.69 48.49
N PRO A 681 -11.91 -30.67 49.21
CA PRO A 681 -10.97 -29.57 48.89
C PRO A 681 -9.79 -29.46 49.92
N GLY A 682 -8.80 -28.57 49.72
CA GLY A 682 -7.93 -28.17 50.84
C GLY A 682 -6.57 -27.52 50.54
N GLN A 683 -6.57 -26.19 50.46
CA GLN A 683 -5.64 -25.22 51.07
C GLN A 683 -4.13 -25.49 51.32
N ARG A 684 -3.35 -24.46 50.94
CA ARG A 684 -2.15 -23.86 51.58
C ARG A 684 -0.82 -24.62 51.47
N SER A 685 0.12 -24.04 50.71
CA SER A 685 1.20 -23.17 51.25
C SER A 685 1.83 -22.36 50.12
#